data_AF-A0AAN9A8C6-F1
#
_entry.id   AF-A0AAN9A8C6-F1
#
_cell.length_a   1.000
_cell.length_b   1.000
_cell.length_c   1.000
_cell.angle_alpha   90.00
_cell.angle_beta   90.00
_cell.angle_gamma   90.00
#
_symmetry.space_group_name_H-M   'P 1'
#
loop_
_entity.id
_entity.type
_entity.pdbx_description
1 polymer ?
#
loop_
_entity_poly.entity_id
_entity_poly.type
_entity_poly.pdbx_seq_one_letter_code
_entity_poly.pdbx_strand_id
1 'polypeptide(L)'
;MDKDSPYDVPSLASLHNLYEVVFMDTSGLVNMMANLLTEDFLLLKHEATLALHMLNSSSVDSFEFLFMKNVEFYQAYDQILSIRLKKRDLKRILEKEPNFRNDLMDSLGDLRQLSWSAVLKLLKRGLGDRVKLLVPARGVESVWSTDLSPPKLKSSLMVGFVINQIASKALLTRGPSADDPGCEAFRNFWGKKSNLRRFQDGSFHEAVLWGDSKQPVAERRLFPGLISKYLLNLHYGLKKNLHYICSKTESVLQLENVSLDFAYGTGEEATFHVIQAYDGLTRKLRSLDLPLKITSVQSVSDVNRHTRVFPPLSRSLRTSKVGLAVEDSHLEFLDMASETPLFNYAIKVNVFLETSGKWPDDLIAIQAIKAEFYKTMASLLKKDKINVVPFPGLLQILWEGFVFHVKVCYRREIYLSRLVEKCEGILREEDTNDAIALEQQLEILPRLNTALASVQADHSSFGCGVRLAKRWLGSQLLLPHIPHIAVELLIAHLCTSPAPYDAPHTPHILFLRFLSLLATTDWKTTPILLNLRDTFSVEDVTEIHRRFTSERSSLPEMFIATAYELRGLSTLPDMEYRYKLTSFWTEESPSLQILYRCKQLASASLNFCTRTMLKPNADIKTIFRPCLNDFDVIMKLHSSQLSRREEALDQETFTSKLIHPYKHHSQEIMPVVMFDPAQLYLEELRDAFDHLALFFHDEHGGDIIGVVWRPTSLKKQELKIANYEGHQLTGIKNTKQIPNMEAILSDFEVMGMGLVQRITVNNKA
;
A
#
# COMPACT_ATOMS: atom_id res chain seq x y z
N MET A 1 -9.81 38.36 38.23
CA MET A 1 -10.70 39.54 38.19
C MET A 1 -10.32 40.40 39.39
N ASP A 2 -9.26 41.19 39.24
CA ASP A 2 -8.93 42.23 40.23
C ASP A 2 -9.70 43.50 39.90
N LYS A 3 -10.21 44.16 40.94
CA LYS A 3 -11.21 45.24 40.88
C LYS A 3 -10.63 46.64 40.64
N ASP A 4 -9.33 46.77 40.37
CA ASP A 4 -8.68 48.09 40.26
C ASP A 4 -7.93 48.27 38.92
N SER A 5 -8.63 48.14 37.78
CA SER A 5 -8.13 48.62 36.48
C SER A 5 -8.86 49.90 36.07
N PRO A 6 -8.16 51.01 35.77
CA PRO A 6 -8.77 52.30 35.43
C PRO A 6 -9.32 52.38 33.99
N TYR A 7 -9.39 51.26 33.28
CA TYR A 7 -9.85 51.18 31.89
C TYR A 7 -11.20 50.44 31.82
N ASP A 8 -12.11 50.91 30.97
CA ASP A 8 -13.38 50.26 30.66
C ASP A 8 -13.09 48.99 29.82
N VAL A 9 -12.68 47.91 30.51
CA VAL A 9 -12.21 46.68 29.86
C VAL A 9 -13.40 45.98 29.19
N PRO A 10 -13.34 45.69 27.88
CA PRO A 10 -14.44 45.03 27.18
C PRO A 10 -14.68 43.62 27.73
N SER A 11 -15.97 43.27 27.88
CA SER A 11 -16.34 41.93 28.35
C SER A 11 -15.86 40.84 27.38
N LEU A 12 -15.52 39.65 27.89
CA LEU A 12 -15.16 38.50 27.06
C LEU A 12 -16.25 38.14 26.04
N ALA A 13 -17.54 38.29 26.39
CA ALA A 13 -18.64 38.06 25.48
C ALA A 13 -18.65 39.05 24.30
N SER A 14 -18.38 40.32 24.59
CA SER A 14 -18.22 41.36 23.55
C SER A 14 -17.04 41.05 22.64
N LEU A 15 -15.91 40.58 23.20
CA LEU A 15 -14.72 40.22 22.43
C LEU A 15 -14.95 38.98 21.54
N HIS A 16 -15.65 37.96 22.02
CA HIS A 16 -15.99 36.78 21.22
C HIS A 16 -17.00 37.06 20.10
N ASN A 17 -17.78 38.13 20.20
CA ASN A 17 -18.63 38.59 19.10
C ASN A 17 -17.82 39.26 17.97
N LEU A 18 -16.64 39.81 18.30
CA LEU A 18 -15.78 40.54 17.35
C LEU A 18 -14.67 39.66 16.78
N TYR A 19 -14.08 38.78 17.60
CA TYR A 19 -12.92 37.97 17.24
C TYR A 19 -13.22 36.47 17.32
N GLU A 20 -12.68 35.72 16.36
CA GLU A 20 -12.76 34.26 16.35
C GLU A 20 -11.95 33.61 17.48
N VAL A 21 -10.84 34.23 17.88
CA VAL A 21 -9.95 33.76 18.96
C VAL A 21 -9.62 34.95 19.86
N VAL A 22 -9.76 34.75 21.17
CA VAL A 22 -9.53 35.80 22.18
C VAL A 22 -8.44 35.33 23.14
N PHE A 23 -7.30 36.01 23.14
CA PHE A 23 -6.24 35.83 24.11
C PHE A 23 -5.72 37.20 24.54
N MET A 24 -6.17 37.66 25.71
CA MET A 24 -5.94 39.02 26.18
C MET A 24 -4.61 39.13 26.92
N ASP A 25 -3.97 40.29 26.76
CA ASP A 25 -2.85 40.71 27.59
C ASP A 25 -3.27 41.03 29.03
N THR A 26 -2.31 41.34 29.89
CA THR A 26 -2.57 41.65 31.31
C THR A 26 -3.37 42.93 31.52
N SER A 27 -3.38 43.86 30.56
CA SER A 27 -4.21 45.06 30.62
C SER A 27 -5.68 44.81 30.26
N GLY A 28 -5.97 43.71 29.54
CA GLY A 28 -7.30 43.39 29.04
C GLY A 28 -7.72 44.22 27.82
N LEU A 29 -6.82 45.00 27.22
CA LEU A 29 -7.11 45.89 26.10
C LEU A 29 -6.57 45.36 24.76
N VAL A 30 -5.60 44.45 24.78
CA VAL A 30 -4.97 43.92 23.57
C VAL A 30 -5.26 42.44 23.43
N ASN A 31 -5.97 42.07 22.35
CA ASN A 31 -6.11 40.68 21.95
C ASN A 31 -4.90 40.27 21.10
N MET A 32 -4.00 39.46 21.68
CA MET A 32 -2.80 38.96 20.99
C MET A 32 -3.13 38.04 19.81
N MET A 33 -4.34 37.49 19.74
CA MET A 33 -4.78 36.55 18.70
C MET A 33 -5.85 37.16 17.78
N ALA A 34 -5.96 38.49 17.72
CA ALA A 34 -6.98 39.20 16.94
C ALA A 34 -7.06 38.78 15.46
N ASN A 35 -5.91 38.44 14.85
CA ASN A 35 -5.81 38.06 13.44
C ASN A 35 -5.86 36.54 13.19
N LEU A 36 -6.01 35.74 14.23
CA LEU A 36 -5.98 34.27 14.12
C LEU A 36 -7.39 33.74 13.79
N LEU A 37 -7.52 32.87 12.78
CA LEU A 37 -8.78 32.20 12.51
C LEU A 37 -8.99 31.06 13.51
N THR A 38 -10.25 30.68 13.75
CA THR A 38 -10.56 29.51 14.60
C THR A 38 -9.81 28.26 14.12
N GLU A 39 -9.72 28.04 12.81
CA GLU A 39 -9.03 26.88 12.24
C GLU A 39 -7.52 26.88 12.46
N ASP A 40 -6.86 28.06 12.50
CA ASP A 40 -5.43 28.13 12.82
C ASP A 40 -5.18 27.79 14.30
N PHE A 41 -6.06 28.25 15.19
CA PHE A 41 -5.98 27.89 16.62
C PHE A 41 -6.23 26.40 16.84
N LEU A 42 -7.19 25.81 16.13
CA LEU A 42 -7.45 24.37 16.19
C LEU A 42 -6.25 23.56 15.67
N LEU A 43 -5.57 24.04 14.63
CA LEU A 43 -4.31 23.45 14.17
C LEU A 43 -3.24 23.53 15.27
N LEU A 44 -3.01 24.70 15.86
CA LEU A 44 -2.02 24.86 16.94
C LEU A 44 -2.31 23.90 18.10
N LYS A 45 -3.58 23.79 18.51
CA LYS A 45 -4.01 22.85 19.55
C LYS A 45 -3.74 21.41 19.16
N HIS A 46 -3.98 21.05 17.90
CA HIS A 46 -3.73 19.71 17.38
C HIS A 46 -2.24 19.37 17.38
N GLU A 47 -1.40 20.22 16.80
CA GLU A 47 0.06 20.05 16.77
C GLU A 47 0.65 20.00 18.20
N ALA A 48 0.17 20.84 19.11
CA ALA A 48 0.57 20.78 20.52
C ALA A 48 0.18 19.46 21.20
N THR A 49 -0.97 18.88 20.81
CA THR A 49 -1.40 17.57 21.31
C THR A 49 -0.49 16.46 20.79
N LEU A 50 -0.14 16.49 19.50
CA LEU A 50 0.83 15.56 18.90
C LEU A 50 2.20 15.66 19.57
N ALA A 51 2.69 16.89 19.77
CA ALA A 51 3.95 17.13 20.44
C ALA A 51 3.96 16.60 21.88
N LEU A 52 2.87 16.81 22.62
CA LEU A 52 2.72 16.26 23.97
C LEU A 52 2.70 14.73 23.98
N HIS A 53 2.03 14.09 23.01
CA HIS A 53 2.08 12.62 22.87
C HIS A 53 3.50 12.11 22.60
N MET A 54 4.27 12.80 21.75
CA MET A 54 5.67 12.44 21.48
C MET A 54 6.55 12.62 22.72
N LEU A 55 6.39 13.74 23.45
CA LEU A 55 7.13 14.00 24.70
C LEU A 55 6.81 12.98 25.80
N ASN A 56 5.57 12.49 25.84
CA ASN A 56 5.15 11.45 26.77
C ASN A 56 5.57 10.04 26.32
N SER A 57 5.93 9.88 25.05
CA SER A 57 6.43 8.60 24.53
C SER A 57 7.88 8.41 24.95
N SER A 58 8.24 7.22 25.44
CA SER A 58 9.63 6.85 25.75
C SER A 58 10.46 6.53 24.50
N SER A 59 10.01 6.98 23.32
CA SER A 59 10.69 6.73 22.05
C SER A 59 11.97 7.57 21.94
N VAL A 60 13.06 6.92 21.53
CA VAL A 60 14.38 7.54 21.33
C VAL A 60 14.34 8.63 20.25
N ASP A 61 13.42 8.51 19.28
CA ASP A 61 13.36 9.39 18.10
C ASP A 61 12.50 10.65 18.31
N SER A 62 11.90 10.83 19.49
CA SER A 62 10.97 11.93 19.77
C SER A 62 11.59 13.31 19.52
N PHE A 63 12.88 13.48 19.82
CA PHE A 63 13.59 14.74 19.57
C PHE A 63 13.70 15.07 18.08
N GLU A 64 14.04 14.07 17.25
CA GLU A 64 14.18 14.26 15.81
C GLU A 64 12.85 14.63 15.18
N PHE A 65 11.77 13.94 15.57
CA PHE A 65 10.42 14.22 15.07
C PHE A 65 9.92 15.62 15.47
N LEU A 66 10.22 16.08 16.68
CA LEU A 66 9.76 17.38 17.18
C LEU A 66 10.51 18.57 16.57
N PHE A 67 11.83 18.45 16.37
CA PHE A 67 12.68 19.62 16.10
C PHE A 67 13.46 19.56 14.80
N MET A 68 13.75 18.37 14.27
CA MET A 68 14.65 18.21 13.11
C MET A 68 13.90 17.94 11.80
N LYS A 69 12.74 17.30 11.88
CA LYS A 69 12.00 16.85 10.69
C LYS A 69 11.01 17.90 10.20
N ASN A 70 11.20 18.38 8.98
CA ASN A 70 10.28 19.30 8.33
C ASN A 70 9.04 18.55 7.81
N VAL A 71 7.86 19.05 8.13
CA VAL A 71 6.56 18.51 7.71
C VAL A 71 6.05 19.29 6.50
N GLU A 72 6.13 18.67 5.32
CA GLU A 72 5.63 19.26 4.08
C GLU A 72 4.09 19.25 4.03
N PHE A 73 3.48 20.37 3.60
CA PHE A 73 2.01 20.53 3.55
C PHE A 73 1.29 19.39 2.79
N TYR A 74 1.89 18.89 1.71
CA TYR A 74 1.32 17.82 0.88
C TYR A 74 1.35 16.44 1.54
N GLN A 75 2.14 16.27 2.60
CA GLN A 75 2.28 15.02 3.35
C GLN A 75 1.57 15.06 4.71
N ALA A 76 1.31 16.28 5.21
CA ALA A 76 0.67 16.52 6.50
C ALA A 76 -0.81 16.14 6.53
N TYR A 77 -1.56 16.41 5.45
CA TYR A 77 -3.03 16.32 5.44
C TYR A 77 -3.55 15.27 4.45
N ASP A 78 -4.64 14.58 4.82
CA ASP A 78 -5.22 13.46 4.07
C ASP A 78 -5.72 13.84 2.67
N GLN A 79 -6.33 15.02 2.54
CA GLN A 79 -6.94 15.50 1.30
C GLN A 79 -6.68 17.00 1.18
N ILE A 80 -6.55 17.50 -0.06
CA ILE A 80 -6.28 18.94 -0.28
C ILE A 80 -7.27 19.52 -1.27
N LEU A 81 -7.85 20.66 -0.92
CA LEU A 81 -8.69 21.48 -1.78
C LEU A 81 -7.99 22.79 -2.10
N SER A 82 -7.66 23.01 -3.37
CA SER A 82 -7.13 24.27 -3.88
C SER A 82 -8.22 25.04 -4.63
N ILE A 83 -8.43 26.29 -4.21
CA ILE A 83 -9.46 27.20 -4.67
C ILE A 83 -8.78 28.43 -5.26
N ARG A 84 -8.87 28.62 -6.57
CA ARG A 84 -8.31 29.81 -7.25
C ARG A 84 -9.35 30.92 -7.30
N LEU A 85 -9.27 31.90 -6.40
CA LEU A 85 -10.20 33.03 -6.38
C LEU A 85 -9.65 34.20 -7.20
N LYS A 86 -10.51 34.87 -7.96
CA LYS A 86 -10.21 36.19 -8.55
C LYS A 86 -10.82 37.28 -7.66
N LYS A 87 -10.42 38.54 -7.82
CA LYS A 87 -10.99 39.68 -7.05
C LYS A 87 -12.53 39.73 -7.07
N ARG A 88 -13.15 39.43 -8.21
CA ARG A 88 -14.62 39.33 -8.35
C ARG A 88 -15.24 38.22 -7.49
N ASP A 89 -14.52 37.11 -7.34
CA ASP A 89 -14.99 35.96 -6.57
C ASP A 89 -14.94 36.29 -5.08
N LEU A 90 -13.89 36.99 -4.63
CA LEU A 90 -13.77 37.49 -3.24
C LEU A 90 -14.93 38.43 -2.88
N LYS A 91 -15.21 39.43 -3.73
CA LYS A 91 -16.34 40.35 -3.52
C LYS A 91 -17.67 39.60 -3.42
N ARG A 92 -17.92 38.67 -4.34
CA ARG A 92 -19.16 37.88 -4.36
C ARG A 92 -19.34 36.98 -3.14
N ILE A 93 -18.24 36.44 -2.59
CA ILE A 93 -18.29 35.66 -1.34
C ILE A 93 -18.75 36.57 -0.21
N LEU A 94 -18.12 37.73 -0.10
CA LEU A 94 -18.37 38.65 1.01
C LEU A 94 -19.69 39.41 0.91
N GLU A 95 -20.19 39.71 -0.28
CA GLU A 95 -21.53 40.29 -0.48
C GLU A 95 -22.66 39.43 0.11
N LYS A 96 -22.40 38.14 0.38
CA LYS A 96 -23.35 37.23 1.02
C LYS A 96 -23.21 37.15 2.53
N GLU A 97 -22.14 37.71 3.09
CA GLU A 97 -21.92 37.76 4.53
C GLU A 97 -22.62 38.99 5.13
N PRO A 98 -23.36 38.83 6.23
CA PRO A 98 -24.26 39.87 6.76
C PRO A 98 -23.54 41.15 7.21
N ASN A 99 -22.29 41.05 7.69
CA ASN A 99 -21.52 42.16 8.29
C ASN A 99 -20.36 42.67 7.43
N PHE A 100 -20.30 42.28 6.15
CA PHE A 100 -19.15 42.51 5.26
C PHE A 100 -18.54 43.92 5.31
N ARG A 101 -19.37 44.99 5.33
CA ARG A 101 -18.84 46.37 5.29
C ARG A 101 -18.03 46.73 6.53
N ASN A 102 -18.46 46.29 7.71
CA ASN A 102 -17.77 46.55 8.97
C ASN A 102 -16.50 45.71 9.03
N ASP A 103 -16.62 44.41 8.77
CA ASP A 103 -15.48 43.48 8.77
C ASP A 103 -14.39 43.91 7.78
N LEU A 104 -14.78 44.48 6.63
CA LEU A 104 -13.85 45.01 5.64
C LEU A 104 -13.09 46.23 6.13
N MET A 105 -13.75 47.11 6.88
CA MET A 105 -13.09 48.27 7.50
C MET A 105 -12.10 47.83 8.57
N ASP A 106 -12.52 46.88 9.42
CA ASP A 106 -11.69 46.35 10.52
C ASP A 106 -10.45 45.59 10.00
N SER A 107 -10.54 44.98 8.82
CA SER A 107 -9.44 44.29 8.14
C SER A 107 -8.62 45.17 7.19
N LEU A 108 -8.74 46.51 7.28
CA LEU A 108 -8.02 47.47 6.43
C LEU A 108 -8.20 47.20 4.91
N GLY A 109 -9.34 46.62 4.52
CA GLY A 109 -9.64 46.27 3.14
C GLY A 109 -9.10 44.92 2.66
N ASP A 110 -8.55 44.04 3.53
CA ASP A 110 -8.09 42.71 3.11
C ASP A 110 -9.26 41.73 2.87
N LEU A 111 -9.75 41.74 1.63
CA LEU A 111 -10.79 40.85 1.16
C LEU A 111 -10.42 39.36 1.25
N ARG A 112 -9.14 38.98 1.36
CA ARG A 112 -8.72 37.58 1.30
C ARG A 112 -9.02 36.86 2.59
N GLN A 113 -8.58 37.40 3.73
CA GLN A 113 -8.73 36.76 5.03
C GLN A 113 -10.21 36.57 5.38
N LEU A 114 -11.04 37.59 5.13
CA LEU A 114 -12.49 37.51 5.30
C LEU A 114 -13.11 36.44 4.40
N SER A 115 -12.72 36.42 3.12
CA SER A 115 -13.24 35.42 2.17
C SER A 115 -12.80 34.00 2.56
N TRP A 116 -11.59 33.84 3.08
CA TRP A 116 -11.09 32.56 3.56
C TRP A 116 -11.85 32.09 4.79
N SER A 117 -12.09 32.97 5.78
CA SER A 117 -12.92 32.66 6.95
C SER A 117 -14.33 32.23 6.54
N ALA A 118 -15.00 32.97 5.65
CA ALA A 118 -16.32 32.63 5.14
C ALA A 118 -16.34 31.24 4.46
N VAL A 119 -15.35 30.97 3.60
CA VAL A 119 -15.21 29.66 2.94
C VAL A 119 -14.96 28.53 3.96
N LEU A 120 -14.08 28.73 4.94
CA LEU A 120 -13.79 27.73 5.96
C LEU A 120 -15.01 27.43 6.84
N LYS A 121 -15.76 28.46 7.26
CA LYS A 121 -17.03 28.32 8.00
C LYS A 121 -18.06 27.53 7.21
N LEU A 122 -18.22 27.83 5.93
CA LEU A 122 -19.11 27.09 5.03
C LEU A 122 -18.70 25.62 4.93
N LEU A 123 -17.40 25.35 4.70
CA LEU A 123 -16.88 23.99 4.58
C LEU A 123 -17.01 23.22 5.89
N LYS A 124 -16.70 23.83 7.04
CA LYS A 124 -16.80 23.20 8.36
C LYS A 124 -18.24 22.78 8.64
N ARG A 125 -19.20 23.68 8.41
CA ARG A 125 -20.64 23.40 8.58
C ARG A 125 -21.11 22.26 7.67
N GLY A 126 -20.65 22.23 6.42
CA GLY A 126 -21.09 21.23 5.44
C GLY A 126 -20.43 19.86 5.57
N LEU A 127 -19.15 19.83 5.94
CA LEU A 127 -18.40 18.59 6.10
C LEU A 127 -18.71 17.92 7.45
N GLY A 128 -19.01 18.71 8.50
CA GLY A 128 -19.35 18.19 9.82
C GLY A 128 -18.32 17.18 10.33
N ASP A 129 -18.79 16.05 10.86
CA ASP A 129 -17.93 15.01 11.45
C ASP A 129 -17.00 14.30 10.47
N ARG A 130 -17.17 14.53 9.15
CA ARG A 130 -16.31 13.93 8.12
C ARG A 130 -14.88 14.44 8.19
N VAL A 131 -14.69 15.66 8.70
CA VAL A 131 -13.38 16.34 8.76
C VAL A 131 -13.15 16.85 10.18
N LYS A 132 -12.08 16.36 10.80
CA LYS A 132 -11.62 16.79 12.11
C LYS A 132 -11.14 18.25 12.06
N LEU A 133 -10.26 18.55 11.10
CA LEU A 133 -9.61 19.87 10.97
C LEU A 133 -9.57 20.33 9.50
N LEU A 134 -9.79 21.63 9.27
CA LEU A 134 -9.59 22.29 8.00
C LEU A 134 -8.38 23.21 8.12
N VAL A 135 -7.30 22.91 7.41
CA VAL A 135 -6.04 23.63 7.60
C VAL A 135 -5.75 24.52 6.38
N PRO A 136 -5.95 25.85 6.48
CA PRO A 136 -5.60 26.75 5.40
C PRO A 136 -4.08 26.83 5.24
N ALA A 137 -3.58 26.61 4.02
CA ALA A 137 -2.17 26.81 3.70
C ALA A 137 -1.82 28.30 3.84
N ARG A 138 -0.85 28.59 4.72
CA ARG A 138 -0.28 29.93 4.85
C ARG A 138 0.92 30.05 3.90
N GLY A 139 0.92 31.11 3.10
CA GLY A 139 2.02 31.41 2.19
C GLY A 139 3.18 32.05 2.94
N VAL A 140 4.40 31.86 2.45
CA VAL A 140 5.58 32.59 2.92
C VAL A 140 5.36 34.08 2.66
N GLU A 141 5.60 34.90 3.68
CA GLU A 141 5.57 36.35 3.55
C GLU A 141 6.54 36.79 2.45
N SER A 142 6.05 37.64 1.54
CA SER A 142 6.89 38.16 0.47
C SER A 142 7.65 39.36 0.99
N VAL A 143 8.98 39.34 0.89
CA VAL A 143 9.82 40.52 1.12
C VAL A 143 10.01 41.23 -0.22
N TRP A 144 9.91 42.56 -0.25
CA TRP A 144 10.12 43.38 -1.44
C TRP A 144 11.00 44.60 -1.12
N SER A 145 11.68 45.15 -2.13
CA SER A 145 12.42 46.40 -1.99
C SER A 145 11.46 47.57 -1.76
N THR A 146 11.85 48.53 -0.92
CA THR A 146 11.11 49.77 -0.68
C THR A 146 10.88 50.60 -1.93
N ASP A 147 11.71 50.42 -2.97
CA ASP A 147 11.59 51.11 -4.25
C ASP A 147 10.50 50.52 -5.15
N LEU A 148 9.98 49.33 -4.80
CA LEU A 148 8.97 48.63 -5.57
C LEU A 148 7.60 48.71 -4.89
N SER A 149 6.55 48.77 -5.70
CA SER A 149 5.20 48.61 -5.19
C SER A 149 5.02 47.23 -4.54
N PRO A 150 4.17 47.13 -3.50
CA PRO A 150 3.94 45.86 -2.81
C PRO A 150 3.54 44.74 -3.78
N PRO A 151 4.07 43.51 -3.60
CA PRO A 151 3.77 42.40 -4.48
C PRO A 151 2.26 42.10 -4.44
N LYS A 152 1.70 41.81 -5.62
CA LYS A 152 0.30 41.39 -5.72
C LYS A 152 0.14 40.06 -5.00
N LEU A 153 -0.55 40.12 -3.87
CA LEU A 153 -0.86 38.96 -3.06
C LEU A 153 -1.68 37.93 -3.84
N LYS A 154 -1.29 36.66 -3.73
CA LYS A 154 -2.03 35.54 -4.35
C LYS A 154 -3.40 35.42 -3.68
N SER A 155 -4.45 35.33 -4.49
CA SER A 155 -5.83 35.15 -4.03
C SER A 155 -6.27 33.67 -3.99
N SER A 156 -5.33 32.72 -4.11
CA SER A 156 -5.64 31.29 -4.00
C SER A 156 -5.72 30.86 -2.54
N LEU A 157 -6.77 30.12 -2.19
CA LEU A 157 -6.89 29.43 -0.91
C LEU A 157 -6.58 27.94 -1.13
N MET A 158 -5.67 27.38 -0.36
CA MET A 158 -5.48 25.93 -0.29
C MET A 158 -5.85 25.48 1.10
N VAL A 159 -6.59 24.38 1.22
CA VAL A 159 -7.08 23.84 2.49
C VAL A 159 -6.75 22.37 2.55
N GLY A 160 -5.97 21.95 3.55
CA GLY A 160 -5.72 20.56 3.90
C GLY A 160 -6.84 20.05 4.80
N PHE A 161 -7.29 18.82 4.60
CA PHE A 161 -8.32 18.17 5.41
C PHE A 161 -7.68 17.08 6.24
N VAL A 162 -7.89 17.11 7.56
CA VAL A 162 -7.65 15.96 8.43
C VAL A 162 -8.97 15.22 8.58
N ILE A 163 -9.09 14.04 7.99
CA ILE A 163 -10.40 13.37 7.87
C ILE A 163 -10.71 12.47 9.07
N ASN A 164 -12.00 12.22 9.30
CA ASN A 164 -12.43 11.12 10.13
C ASN A 164 -12.59 9.87 9.26
N GLN A 165 -11.85 8.80 9.57
CA GLN A 165 -11.81 7.56 8.79
C GLN A 165 -13.18 6.96 8.48
N ILE A 166 -14.10 6.98 9.45
CA ILE A 166 -15.42 6.34 9.36
C ILE A 166 -16.42 7.31 8.76
N ALA A 167 -16.55 8.50 9.35
CA ALA A 167 -17.56 9.47 8.95
C ALA A 167 -17.34 10.00 7.52
N SER A 168 -16.08 10.17 7.08
CA SER A 168 -15.77 10.71 5.74
C SER A 168 -16.40 9.92 4.60
N LYS A 169 -16.50 8.59 4.75
CA LYS A 169 -17.03 7.65 3.73
C LYS A 169 -18.54 7.39 3.87
N ALA A 170 -19.23 8.04 4.79
CA ALA A 170 -20.65 7.81 5.04
C ALA A 170 -21.50 8.18 3.81
N LEU A 171 -22.42 7.31 3.39
CA LEU A 171 -23.26 7.50 2.19
C LEU A 171 -24.25 8.66 2.34
N LEU A 172 -24.61 9.01 3.57
CA LEU A 172 -25.61 10.04 3.87
C LEU A 172 -25.06 11.05 4.89
N THR A 173 -25.57 12.28 4.81
CA THR A 173 -25.46 13.28 5.87
C THR A 173 -26.83 13.37 6.54
N ARG A 174 -26.91 12.99 7.82
CA ARG A 174 -28.13 13.05 8.63
C ARG A 174 -28.34 14.49 9.08
N GLY A 175 -29.55 14.98 8.90
CA GLY A 175 -30.01 16.26 9.40
C GLY A 175 -30.94 16.12 10.60
N PRO A 176 -31.60 17.22 10.99
CA PRO A 176 -32.51 17.25 12.12
C PRO A 176 -33.77 16.41 11.88
N SER A 177 -34.49 16.09 12.97
CA SER A 177 -35.78 15.37 12.92
C SER A 177 -36.84 16.21 12.23
N ALA A 178 -37.83 15.58 11.58
CA ALA A 178 -38.90 16.27 10.84
C ALA A 178 -39.63 17.37 11.63
N ASP A 179 -39.73 17.20 12.94
CA ASP A 179 -40.43 18.11 13.85
C ASP A 179 -39.53 19.26 14.37
N ASP A 180 -38.24 19.23 14.04
CA ASP A 180 -37.26 20.22 14.51
C ASP A 180 -37.32 21.50 13.65
N PRO A 181 -37.42 22.70 14.25
CA PRO A 181 -37.39 23.96 13.52
C PRO A 181 -36.12 24.16 12.67
N GLY A 182 -35.03 23.46 12.98
CA GLY A 182 -33.79 23.44 12.19
C GLY A 182 -33.93 22.86 10.78
N CYS A 183 -35.03 22.19 10.45
CA CYS A 183 -35.28 21.63 9.11
C CYS A 183 -35.26 22.68 8.00
N GLU A 184 -35.82 23.87 8.24
CA GLU A 184 -35.81 24.94 7.24
C GLU A 184 -34.38 25.43 6.98
N ALA A 185 -33.60 25.67 8.02
CA ALA A 185 -32.19 26.05 7.91
C ALA A 185 -31.35 24.98 7.19
N PHE A 186 -31.65 23.70 7.41
CA PHE A 186 -30.99 22.59 6.73
C PHE A 186 -31.36 22.54 5.24
N ARG A 187 -32.64 22.68 4.89
CA ARG A 187 -33.10 22.74 3.49
C ARG A 187 -32.53 23.94 2.74
N ASN A 188 -32.48 25.11 3.38
CA ASN A 188 -31.89 26.31 2.79
C ASN A 188 -30.38 26.15 2.57
N PHE A 189 -29.68 25.47 3.49
CA PHE A 189 -28.24 25.23 3.39
C PHE A 189 -27.88 24.22 2.28
N TRP A 190 -28.62 23.11 2.18
CA TRP A 190 -28.34 22.05 1.21
C TRP A 190 -29.09 22.21 -0.11
N GLY A 191 -30.07 23.09 -0.19
CA GLY A 191 -30.90 23.33 -1.37
C GLY A 191 -31.58 22.05 -1.85
N LYS A 192 -31.54 21.82 -3.17
CA LYS A 192 -32.23 20.69 -3.84
C LYS A 192 -31.73 19.29 -3.44
N LYS A 193 -30.61 19.20 -2.71
CA LYS A 193 -30.05 17.92 -2.25
C LYS A 193 -30.69 17.41 -0.96
N SER A 194 -31.35 18.29 -0.18
CA SER A 194 -32.07 17.90 1.03
C SER A 194 -33.37 17.19 0.68
N ASN A 195 -33.62 16.05 1.30
CA ASN A 195 -34.89 15.34 1.22
C ASN A 195 -35.23 14.69 2.57
N LEU A 196 -36.52 14.61 2.89
CA LEU A 196 -37.00 13.87 4.06
C LEU A 196 -36.85 12.37 3.83
N ARG A 197 -36.25 11.66 4.79
CA ARG A 197 -36.01 10.23 4.69
C ARG A 197 -36.39 9.50 5.98
N ARG A 198 -37.04 8.34 5.82
CA ARG A 198 -37.32 7.41 6.91
C ARG A 198 -36.09 6.54 7.19
N PHE A 199 -35.67 6.48 8.44
CA PHE A 199 -34.54 5.67 8.91
C PHE A 199 -35.02 4.30 9.42
N GLN A 200 -34.08 3.37 9.66
CA GLN A 200 -34.40 2.01 10.11
C GLN A 200 -35.08 1.97 11.48
N ASP A 201 -34.83 2.98 12.31
CA ASP A 201 -35.50 3.22 13.60
C ASP A 201 -36.95 3.74 13.43
N GLY A 202 -37.41 3.96 12.20
CA GLY A 202 -38.74 4.48 11.89
C GLY A 202 -38.84 6.01 11.94
N SER A 203 -37.79 6.71 12.41
CA SER A 203 -37.76 8.17 12.49
C SER A 203 -37.67 8.82 11.11
N PHE A 204 -38.19 10.04 10.99
CA PHE A 204 -38.10 10.86 9.77
C PHE A 204 -37.16 12.02 10.03
N HIS A 205 -36.10 12.12 9.24
CA HIS A 205 -35.13 13.20 9.32
C HIS A 205 -34.89 13.80 7.94
N GLU A 206 -34.58 15.10 7.89
CA GLU A 206 -33.97 15.68 6.70
C GLU A 206 -32.60 15.02 6.47
N ALA A 207 -32.27 14.70 5.22
CA ALA A 207 -31.01 14.04 4.90
C ALA A 207 -30.52 14.36 3.48
N VAL A 208 -29.21 14.23 3.29
CA VAL A 208 -28.56 14.34 1.97
C VAL A 208 -27.87 13.04 1.62
N LEU A 209 -28.19 12.48 0.46
CA LEU A 209 -27.56 11.26 -0.07
C LEU A 209 -26.40 11.62 -1.02
N TRP A 210 -25.22 11.08 -0.73
CA TRP A 210 -24.00 11.27 -1.52
C TRP A 210 -23.71 10.09 -2.46
N GLY A 211 -24.20 8.90 -2.12
CA GLY A 211 -23.89 7.67 -2.84
C GLY A 211 -24.87 6.53 -2.57
N ASP A 212 -24.64 5.40 -3.22
CA ASP A 212 -25.39 4.15 -3.03
C ASP A 212 -24.54 3.09 -2.29
N SER A 213 -25.18 2.05 -1.75
CA SER A 213 -24.52 0.92 -1.09
C SER A 213 -23.58 0.15 -2.00
N LYS A 214 -23.82 0.17 -3.32
CA LYS A 214 -22.97 -0.45 -4.35
C LYS A 214 -21.76 0.39 -4.74
N GLN A 215 -21.65 1.62 -4.24
CA GLN A 215 -20.58 2.53 -4.64
C GLN A 215 -19.25 2.09 -4.00
N PRO A 216 -18.17 1.95 -4.79
CA PRO A 216 -16.92 1.39 -4.31
C PRO A 216 -16.26 2.33 -3.29
N VAL A 217 -15.47 1.75 -2.38
CA VAL A 217 -14.73 2.44 -1.33
C VAL A 217 -13.85 3.55 -1.91
N ALA A 218 -13.25 3.32 -3.09
CA ALA A 218 -12.47 4.31 -3.82
C ALA A 218 -13.24 5.62 -4.08
N GLU A 219 -14.47 5.52 -4.56
CA GLU A 219 -15.31 6.69 -4.83
C GLU A 219 -15.84 7.33 -3.55
N ARG A 220 -16.18 6.51 -2.54
CA ARG A 220 -16.64 7.01 -1.23
C ARG A 220 -15.58 7.87 -0.53
N ARG A 221 -14.29 7.62 -0.78
CA ARG A 221 -13.18 8.47 -0.28
C ARG A 221 -13.21 9.89 -0.86
N LEU A 222 -13.86 10.11 -2.00
CA LEU A 222 -13.96 11.41 -2.66
C LEU A 222 -15.12 12.27 -2.14
N PHE A 223 -15.98 11.74 -1.26
CA PHE A 223 -17.16 12.46 -0.77
C PHE A 223 -16.84 13.83 -0.15
N PRO A 224 -15.82 14.02 0.70
CA PRO A 224 -15.50 15.35 1.23
C PRO A 224 -15.26 16.37 0.11
N GLY A 225 -14.46 16.01 -0.91
CA GLY A 225 -14.23 16.87 -2.07
C GLY A 225 -15.49 17.15 -2.91
N LEU A 226 -16.37 16.16 -3.08
CA LEU A 226 -17.66 16.34 -3.75
C LEU A 226 -18.57 17.30 -2.98
N ILE A 227 -18.65 17.17 -1.66
CA ILE A 227 -19.39 18.04 -0.76
C ILE A 227 -18.86 19.47 -0.85
N SER A 228 -17.55 19.66 -0.75
CA SER A 228 -16.93 20.98 -0.84
C SER A 228 -17.21 21.64 -2.18
N LYS A 229 -17.07 20.91 -3.31
CA LYS A 229 -17.40 21.44 -4.64
C LYS A 229 -18.87 21.82 -4.77
N TYR A 230 -19.77 21.00 -4.23
CA TYR A 230 -21.21 21.29 -4.24
C TYR A 230 -21.54 22.57 -3.48
N LEU A 231 -21.05 22.71 -2.24
CA LEU A 231 -21.34 23.84 -1.37
C LEU A 231 -20.76 25.15 -1.93
N LEU A 232 -19.51 25.13 -2.39
CA LEU A 232 -18.85 26.31 -2.97
C LEU A 232 -19.55 26.77 -4.26
N ASN A 233 -20.12 25.85 -5.03
CA ASN A 233 -20.93 26.21 -6.18
C ASN A 233 -22.31 26.76 -5.77
N LEU A 234 -23.00 26.11 -4.84
CA LEU A 234 -24.34 26.52 -4.41
C LEU A 234 -24.32 27.90 -3.75
N HIS A 235 -23.43 28.10 -2.79
CA HIS A 235 -23.38 29.32 -1.98
C HIS A 235 -22.57 30.42 -2.65
N TYR A 236 -21.49 30.11 -3.37
CA TYR A 236 -20.60 31.13 -3.95
C TYR A 236 -20.46 31.08 -5.47
N GLY A 237 -21.16 30.21 -6.19
CA GLY A 237 -21.09 30.14 -7.66
C GLY A 237 -19.72 29.72 -8.23
N LEU A 238 -18.90 29.05 -7.41
CA LEU A 238 -17.55 28.60 -7.79
C LEU A 238 -17.59 27.22 -8.46
N LYS A 239 -17.58 27.18 -9.81
CA LYS A 239 -17.60 25.91 -10.57
C LYS A 239 -16.25 25.43 -11.09
N LYS A 240 -15.49 26.33 -11.75
CA LYS A 240 -14.33 25.94 -12.59
C LYS A 240 -12.96 26.11 -11.92
N ASN A 241 -12.91 26.71 -10.74
CA ASN A 241 -11.65 27.11 -10.09
C ASN A 241 -11.30 26.23 -8.87
N LEU A 242 -11.81 25.00 -8.83
CA LEU A 242 -11.65 24.08 -7.70
C LEU A 242 -10.82 22.87 -8.15
N HIS A 243 -9.66 22.70 -7.53
CA HIS A 243 -8.81 21.53 -7.71
C HIS A 243 -8.80 20.74 -6.42
N TYR A 244 -9.23 19.49 -6.49
CA TYR A 244 -9.26 18.58 -5.36
C TYR A 244 -8.22 17.50 -5.57
N ILE A 245 -7.34 17.32 -4.60
CA ILE A 245 -6.23 16.37 -4.61
C ILE A 245 -6.59 15.27 -3.60
N CYS A 246 -7.04 14.15 -4.15
CA CYS A 246 -7.26 12.89 -3.46
C CYS A 246 -7.30 11.79 -4.53
N SER A 247 -6.83 10.58 -4.23
CA SER A 247 -6.91 9.40 -5.12
C SER A 247 -6.23 9.55 -6.49
N LYS A 248 -5.49 10.63 -6.72
CA LYS A 248 -4.82 10.94 -7.99
C LYS A 248 -3.82 9.85 -8.44
N THR A 249 -3.10 9.26 -7.49
CA THR A 249 -2.13 8.19 -7.73
C THR A 249 -2.77 6.81 -7.85
N GLU A 250 -4.04 6.66 -7.46
CA GLU A 250 -4.68 5.34 -7.33
C GLU A 250 -5.27 4.80 -8.64
N SER A 251 -5.33 5.64 -9.67
CA SER A 251 -5.72 5.24 -11.02
C SER A 251 -4.89 4.07 -11.56
N VAL A 252 -3.64 3.92 -11.12
CA VAL A 252 -2.75 2.80 -11.51
C VAL A 252 -3.16 1.44 -10.96
N LEU A 253 -4.12 1.40 -10.04
CA LEU A 253 -4.70 0.17 -9.47
C LEU A 253 -6.05 -0.18 -10.11
N GLN A 254 -6.55 0.63 -11.06
CA GLN A 254 -7.80 0.36 -11.76
C GLN A 254 -7.56 -0.62 -12.91
N LEU A 255 -8.58 -1.43 -13.22
CA LEU A 255 -8.59 -2.31 -14.39
C LEU A 255 -9.66 -1.82 -15.36
N GLU A 256 -9.28 -1.46 -16.58
CA GLU A 256 -10.20 -0.85 -17.57
C GLU A 256 -11.10 -1.90 -18.25
N ASN A 257 -10.61 -3.12 -18.47
CA ASN A 257 -11.25 -4.15 -19.30
C ASN A 257 -12.01 -5.23 -18.51
N VAL A 258 -12.71 -4.84 -17.44
CA VAL A 258 -13.36 -5.80 -16.53
C VAL A 258 -14.85 -5.49 -16.36
N SER A 259 -15.69 -6.50 -16.57
CA SER A 259 -17.12 -6.45 -16.28
C SER A 259 -17.45 -7.41 -15.14
N LEU A 260 -17.67 -6.86 -13.95
CA LEU A 260 -17.99 -7.62 -12.74
C LEU A 260 -19.42 -7.31 -12.29
N ASP A 261 -19.94 -8.14 -11.38
CA ASP A 261 -21.23 -7.89 -10.71
C ASP A 261 -21.19 -6.69 -9.73
N PHE A 262 -19.98 -6.16 -9.48
CA PHE A 262 -19.71 -5.02 -8.64
C PHE A 262 -18.74 -4.05 -9.33
N ALA A 263 -18.69 -2.79 -8.89
CA ALA A 263 -17.72 -1.84 -9.40
C ALA A 263 -16.33 -2.15 -8.80
N TYR A 264 -15.33 -2.43 -9.64
CA TYR A 264 -13.98 -2.79 -9.18
C TYR A 264 -13.32 -1.68 -8.35
N GLY A 265 -13.57 -0.41 -8.69
CA GLY A 265 -12.95 0.72 -8.00
C GLY A 265 -11.42 0.64 -8.07
N THR A 266 -10.78 0.52 -6.91
CA THR A 266 -9.33 0.26 -6.80
C THR A 266 -9.04 -1.17 -6.31
N GLY A 267 -10.00 -2.10 -6.37
CA GLY A 267 -9.85 -3.53 -6.07
C GLY A 267 -10.20 -3.95 -4.64
N GLU A 268 -10.55 -3.02 -3.73
CA GLU A 268 -10.92 -3.35 -2.36
C GLU A 268 -12.14 -4.29 -2.28
N GLU A 269 -13.15 -4.08 -3.14
CA GLU A 269 -14.34 -4.94 -3.24
C GLU A 269 -13.97 -6.36 -3.70
N ALA A 270 -13.04 -6.48 -4.65
CA ALA A 270 -12.56 -7.78 -5.12
C ALA A 270 -11.84 -8.55 -3.99
N THR A 271 -10.99 -7.88 -3.22
CA THR A 271 -10.37 -8.48 -2.02
C THR A 271 -11.41 -8.98 -1.03
N PHE A 272 -12.47 -8.19 -0.79
CA PHE A 272 -13.54 -8.59 0.12
C PHE A 272 -14.24 -9.87 -0.35
N HIS A 273 -14.55 -9.99 -1.64
CA HIS A 273 -15.14 -11.21 -2.21
C HIS A 273 -14.24 -12.45 -2.04
N VAL A 274 -12.92 -12.28 -2.20
CA VAL A 274 -11.97 -13.39 -1.97
C VAL A 274 -11.95 -13.84 -0.51
N ILE A 275 -11.98 -12.88 0.44
CA ILE A 275 -12.02 -13.19 1.87
C ILE A 275 -13.32 -13.92 2.23
N GLN A 276 -14.46 -13.52 1.67
CA GLN A 276 -15.73 -14.23 1.86
C GLN A 276 -15.68 -15.66 1.32
N ALA A 277 -15.10 -15.86 0.13
CA ALA A 277 -14.92 -17.18 -0.46
C ALA A 277 -13.99 -18.06 0.40
N TYR A 278 -12.90 -17.48 0.95
CA TYR A 278 -12.01 -18.15 1.89
C TYR A 278 -12.74 -18.60 3.18
N ASP A 279 -13.60 -17.75 3.74
CA ASP A 279 -14.40 -18.10 4.94
C ASP A 279 -15.42 -19.20 4.64
N GLY A 280 -15.99 -19.20 3.43
CA GLY A 280 -16.83 -20.28 2.89
C GLY A 280 -16.08 -21.61 2.79
N LEU A 281 -14.93 -21.61 2.12
CA LEU A 281 -14.08 -22.78 1.95
C LEU A 281 -13.60 -23.31 3.31
N THR A 282 -13.21 -22.43 4.24
CA THR A 282 -12.76 -22.79 5.57
C THR A 282 -13.83 -23.56 6.35
N ARG A 283 -15.10 -23.12 6.29
CA ARG A 283 -16.23 -23.86 6.88
C ARG A 283 -16.43 -25.20 6.19
N LYS A 284 -16.30 -25.26 4.87
CA LYS A 284 -16.42 -26.51 4.10
C LYS A 284 -15.33 -27.52 4.47
N LEU A 285 -14.06 -27.09 4.53
CA LEU A 285 -12.94 -27.96 4.92
C LEU A 285 -13.13 -28.55 6.31
N ARG A 286 -13.56 -27.75 7.30
CA ARG A 286 -13.83 -28.24 8.67
C ARG A 286 -14.99 -29.24 8.75
N SER A 287 -15.88 -29.24 7.76
CA SER A 287 -17.01 -30.20 7.68
C SER A 287 -16.62 -31.56 7.10
N LEU A 288 -15.39 -31.72 6.58
CA LEU A 288 -14.94 -32.97 6.00
C LEU A 288 -14.74 -34.04 7.09
N ASP A 289 -15.30 -35.23 6.84
CA ASP A 289 -15.13 -36.40 7.70
C ASP A 289 -13.80 -37.09 7.40
N LEU A 290 -12.73 -36.59 8.03
CA LEU A 290 -11.36 -37.08 7.86
C LEU A 290 -10.91 -37.95 9.05
N PRO A 291 -9.95 -38.86 8.85
CA PRO A 291 -9.40 -39.68 9.94
C PRO A 291 -8.80 -38.87 11.09
N LEU A 292 -8.27 -37.68 10.78
CA LEU A 292 -7.84 -36.68 11.75
C LEU A 292 -8.64 -35.41 11.51
N LYS A 293 -9.23 -34.85 12.57
CA LYS A 293 -10.00 -33.60 12.45
C LYS A 293 -9.10 -32.41 12.15
N ILE A 294 -9.62 -31.46 11.37
CA ILE A 294 -8.94 -30.18 11.10
C ILE A 294 -9.08 -29.28 12.33
N THR A 295 -7.96 -28.91 12.95
CA THR A 295 -7.91 -28.02 14.11
C THR A 295 -7.91 -26.56 13.71
N SER A 296 -7.14 -26.20 12.67
CA SER A 296 -7.04 -24.82 12.21
C SER A 296 -6.82 -24.73 10.70
N VAL A 297 -7.33 -23.65 10.12
CA VAL A 297 -7.17 -23.29 8.72
C VAL A 297 -6.67 -21.84 8.74
N GLN A 298 -5.47 -21.62 8.21
CA GLN A 298 -4.77 -20.34 8.26
C GLN A 298 -4.37 -19.94 6.85
N SER A 299 -4.70 -18.71 6.43
CA SER A 299 -4.24 -18.20 5.14
C SER A 299 -2.82 -17.66 5.24
N VAL A 300 -1.98 -18.00 4.26
CA VAL A 300 -0.65 -17.42 4.07
C VAL A 300 -0.60 -16.43 2.91
N SER A 301 -1.69 -16.27 2.16
CA SER A 301 -1.78 -15.37 0.99
C SER A 301 -1.84 -13.88 1.37
N ASP A 302 -1.25 -13.05 0.52
CA ASP A 302 -1.27 -11.58 0.56
C ASP A 302 -2.67 -10.97 0.43
N VAL A 303 -3.61 -11.70 -0.18
CA VAL A 303 -5.00 -11.23 -0.33
C VAL A 303 -5.71 -11.12 1.02
N ASN A 304 -5.52 -12.09 1.92
CA ASN A 304 -6.22 -12.12 3.21
C ASN A 304 -5.77 -11.01 4.18
N ARG A 305 -4.61 -10.40 3.92
CA ARG A 305 -4.11 -9.21 4.63
C ARG A 305 -4.24 -7.92 3.81
N HIS A 306 -4.99 -7.97 2.70
CA HIS A 306 -5.32 -6.84 1.83
C HIS A 306 -4.15 -6.22 1.06
N THR A 307 -3.01 -6.92 0.91
CA THR A 307 -1.76 -6.37 0.37
C THR A 307 -1.44 -6.77 -1.06
N ARG A 308 -2.28 -7.61 -1.70
CA ARG A 308 -2.10 -8.02 -3.09
C ARG A 308 -2.42 -6.87 -4.06
N VAL A 309 -1.50 -6.51 -4.95
CA VAL A 309 -1.65 -5.36 -5.88
C VAL A 309 -2.92 -5.47 -6.72
N PHE A 310 -3.09 -6.60 -7.42
CA PHE A 310 -4.32 -6.93 -8.14
C PHE A 310 -4.97 -8.17 -7.51
N PRO A 311 -6.02 -8.00 -6.70
CA PRO A 311 -6.75 -9.11 -6.09
C PRO A 311 -7.30 -10.05 -7.18
N PRO A 312 -7.29 -11.38 -6.94
CA PRO A 312 -7.84 -12.32 -7.91
C PRO A 312 -9.32 -12.03 -8.12
N LEU A 313 -9.76 -12.18 -9.36
CA LEU A 313 -11.16 -12.06 -9.75
C LEU A 313 -11.76 -13.46 -9.87
N SER A 314 -13.02 -13.62 -9.46
CA SER A 314 -13.73 -14.87 -9.68
C SER A 314 -14.00 -15.04 -11.17
N ARG A 315 -13.61 -16.18 -11.74
CA ARG A 315 -13.76 -16.47 -13.16
C ARG A 315 -14.33 -17.87 -13.37
N SER A 316 -15.19 -18.00 -14.38
CA SER A 316 -15.70 -19.30 -14.86
C SER A 316 -15.06 -19.57 -16.22
N LEU A 317 -14.21 -20.59 -16.29
CA LEU A 317 -13.62 -21.06 -17.54
C LEU A 317 -14.48 -22.17 -18.13
N ARG A 318 -14.75 -22.06 -19.44
CA ARG A 318 -15.58 -22.97 -20.20
C ARG A 318 -14.83 -23.46 -21.43
N THR A 319 -15.09 -24.69 -21.84
CA THR A 319 -14.50 -25.36 -23.00
C THR A 319 -14.80 -24.73 -24.37
N SER A 320 -15.72 -23.78 -24.46
CA SER A 320 -16.28 -23.39 -25.76
C SER A 320 -15.50 -22.33 -26.55
N LYS A 321 -14.30 -21.89 -26.10
CA LYS A 321 -13.52 -20.88 -26.83
C LYS A 321 -12.05 -21.27 -27.02
N VAL A 322 -11.77 -21.71 -28.26
CA VAL A 322 -10.51 -21.68 -29.03
C VAL A 322 -9.26 -22.25 -28.35
N GLY A 323 -8.76 -23.37 -28.90
CA GLY A 323 -7.36 -23.80 -28.72
C GLY A 323 -7.03 -24.57 -27.45
N LEU A 324 -8.03 -25.10 -26.73
CA LEU A 324 -7.81 -25.92 -25.54
C LEU A 324 -8.47 -27.29 -25.73
N ALA A 325 -7.68 -28.37 -25.63
CA ALA A 325 -8.20 -29.72 -25.48
C ALA A 325 -8.38 -30.03 -23.99
N VAL A 326 -9.46 -30.73 -23.64
CA VAL A 326 -9.71 -31.17 -22.27
C VAL A 326 -9.49 -32.67 -22.24
N GLU A 327 -8.45 -33.11 -21.54
CA GLU A 327 -8.40 -34.47 -21.04
C GLU A 327 -8.98 -34.51 -19.63
N ASP A 328 -9.41 -35.70 -19.16
CA ASP A 328 -10.23 -35.94 -17.95
C ASP A 328 -9.84 -35.18 -16.66
N SER A 329 -8.65 -34.59 -16.59
CA SER A 329 -8.11 -33.89 -15.41
C SER A 329 -7.36 -32.57 -15.67
N HIS A 330 -7.08 -32.19 -16.92
CA HIS A 330 -6.28 -31.00 -17.22
C HIS A 330 -6.57 -30.40 -18.61
N LEU A 331 -6.20 -29.12 -18.78
CA LEU A 331 -6.28 -28.40 -20.05
C LEU A 331 -4.96 -28.54 -20.80
N GLU A 332 -5.00 -29.05 -22.03
CA GLU A 332 -3.88 -28.99 -22.96
C GLU A 332 -4.06 -27.81 -23.93
N PHE A 333 -2.98 -27.07 -24.17
CA PHE A 333 -2.98 -26.05 -25.22
C PHE A 333 -2.78 -26.71 -26.57
N LEU A 334 -3.68 -26.43 -27.51
CA LEU A 334 -3.47 -26.74 -28.91
C LEU A 334 -2.53 -25.66 -29.49
N ASP A 335 -1.60 -26.05 -30.36
CA ASP A 335 -0.58 -25.22 -31.05
C ASP A 335 -1.11 -23.98 -31.82
N MET A 336 -2.42 -23.74 -31.79
CA MET A 336 -3.14 -22.71 -32.54
C MET A 336 -3.55 -21.48 -31.71
N ALA A 337 -3.18 -21.39 -30.42
CA ALA A 337 -3.53 -20.24 -29.59
C ALA A 337 -2.59 -19.05 -29.86
N SER A 338 -3.12 -17.97 -30.44
CA SER A 338 -2.35 -16.73 -30.71
C SER A 338 -2.05 -15.90 -29.45
N GLU A 339 -2.66 -16.22 -28.30
CA GLU A 339 -2.56 -15.47 -27.05
C GLU A 339 -2.47 -16.42 -25.85
N THR A 340 -1.59 -16.09 -24.91
CA THR A 340 -1.50 -16.76 -23.59
C THR A 340 -2.77 -16.51 -22.78
N PRO A 341 -3.28 -17.48 -22.01
CA PRO A 341 -4.42 -17.26 -21.13
C PRO A 341 -4.10 -16.28 -20.01
N LEU A 342 -5.16 -15.67 -19.45
CA LEU A 342 -5.02 -14.73 -18.34
C LEU A 342 -4.48 -15.42 -17.08
N PHE A 343 -3.66 -14.69 -16.32
CA PHE A 343 -3.07 -15.15 -15.08
C PHE A 343 -4.16 -15.51 -14.06
N ASN A 344 -4.09 -16.72 -13.48
CA ASN A 344 -4.96 -17.16 -12.40
C ASN A 344 -4.13 -17.38 -11.14
N TYR A 345 -4.37 -16.53 -10.14
CA TYR A 345 -3.64 -16.58 -8.88
C TYR A 345 -4.20 -17.66 -7.95
N ALA A 346 -3.30 -18.40 -7.30
CA ALA A 346 -3.66 -19.39 -6.29
C ALA A 346 -3.53 -18.84 -4.87
N ILE A 347 -4.63 -18.86 -4.13
CA ILE A 347 -4.69 -18.42 -2.73
C ILE A 347 -4.16 -19.56 -1.85
N LYS A 348 -3.00 -19.33 -1.23
CA LYS A 348 -2.31 -20.32 -0.39
C LYS A 348 -2.94 -20.42 1.00
N VAL A 349 -3.29 -21.63 1.43
CA VAL A 349 -3.95 -21.94 2.70
C VAL A 349 -3.26 -23.12 3.39
N ASN A 350 -2.93 -22.94 4.66
CA ASN A 350 -2.36 -23.97 5.53
C ASN A 350 -3.46 -24.60 6.40
N VAL A 351 -3.48 -25.93 6.46
CA VAL A 351 -4.42 -26.73 7.23
C VAL A 351 -3.65 -27.54 8.26
N PHE A 352 -4.02 -27.41 9.53
CA PHE A 352 -3.47 -28.21 10.61
C PHE A 352 -4.49 -29.23 11.08
N LEU A 353 -4.02 -30.45 11.28
CA LEU A 353 -4.80 -31.57 11.80
C LEU A 353 -4.64 -31.66 13.33
N GLU A 354 -5.44 -32.51 13.97
CA GLU A 354 -5.27 -32.81 15.39
C GLU A 354 -3.96 -33.56 15.66
N THR A 355 -3.44 -33.40 16.87
CA THR A 355 -2.20 -34.05 17.29
C THR A 355 -2.41 -35.56 17.31
N SER A 356 -1.52 -36.30 16.64
CA SER A 356 -1.53 -37.75 16.59
C SER A 356 -0.12 -38.29 16.84
N GLY A 357 -0.01 -39.37 17.60
CA GLY A 357 1.25 -40.09 17.77
C GLY A 357 1.60 -41.02 16.60
N LYS A 358 0.73 -41.11 15.58
CA LYS A 358 0.89 -42.00 14.42
C LYS A 358 1.69 -41.36 13.26
N TRP A 359 2.12 -40.12 13.40
CA TRP A 359 3.01 -39.49 12.42
C TRP A 359 4.40 -40.12 12.52
N PRO A 360 5.02 -40.51 11.40
CA PRO A 360 6.37 -41.05 11.38
C PRO A 360 7.41 -39.96 11.66
N ASP A 361 8.61 -40.36 12.05
CA ASP A 361 9.76 -39.48 12.28
C ASP A 361 10.64 -39.29 11.02
N ASP A 362 10.15 -39.72 9.86
CA ASP A 362 10.80 -39.52 8.56
C ASP A 362 10.04 -38.49 7.70
N LEU A 363 10.76 -37.50 7.18
CA LEU A 363 10.19 -36.43 6.36
C LEU A 363 9.52 -36.95 5.08
N ILE A 364 10.10 -37.98 4.43
CA ILE A 364 9.54 -38.54 3.19
C ILE A 364 8.23 -39.27 3.50
N ALA A 365 8.22 -40.08 4.56
CA ALA A 365 7.01 -40.75 5.03
C ALA A 365 5.91 -39.74 5.44
N ILE A 366 6.27 -38.60 6.06
CA ILE A 366 5.32 -37.52 6.35
C ILE A 366 4.70 -36.97 5.05
N GLN A 367 5.50 -36.70 4.01
CA GLN A 367 4.97 -36.22 2.73
C GLN A 367 4.01 -37.26 2.09
N ALA A 368 4.33 -38.55 2.17
CA ALA A 368 3.46 -39.61 1.66
C ALA A 368 2.10 -39.64 2.40
N ILE A 369 2.09 -39.49 3.72
CA ILE A 369 0.85 -39.41 4.51
C ILE A 369 0.05 -38.15 4.14
N LYS A 370 0.70 -37.00 3.95
CA LYS A 370 0.03 -35.78 3.48
C LYS A 370 -0.63 -36.00 2.11
N ALA A 371 0.05 -36.68 1.19
CA ALA A 371 -0.51 -37.02 -0.12
C ALA A 371 -1.78 -37.88 0.00
N GLU A 372 -1.83 -38.82 0.95
CA GLU A 372 -3.04 -39.61 1.24
C GLU A 372 -4.18 -38.76 1.82
N PHE A 373 -3.87 -37.79 2.69
CA PHE A 373 -4.85 -36.80 3.13
C PHE A 373 -5.39 -35.98 1.95
N TYR A 374 -4.53 -35.53 1.03
CA TYR A 374 -4.97 -34.79 -0.16
C TYR A 374 -5.90 -35.62 -1.05
N LYS A 375 -5.61 -36.90 -1.28
CA LYS A 375 -6.50 -37.81 -2.03
C LYS A 375 -7.84 -38.01 -1.34
N THR A 376 -7.83 -38.20 -0.03
CA THR A 376 -9.06 -38.38 0.77
C THR A 376 -9.92 -37.12 0.73
N MET A 377 -9.32 -35.95 0.97
CA MET A 377 -10.00 -34.65 0.87
C MET A 377 -10.56 -34.41 -0.53
N ALA A 378 -9.79 -34.69 -1.59
CA ALA A 378 -10.24 -34.58 -2.97
C ALA A 378 -11.47 -35.45 -3.24
N SER A 379 -11.46 -36.70 -2.75
CA SER A 379 -12.57 -37.64 -2.94
C SER A 379 -13.85 -37.17 -2.26
N LEU A 380 -13.75 -36.59 -1.05
CA LEU A 380 -14.89 -36.04 -0.33
C LEU A 380 -15.44 -34.78 -1.02
N LEU A 381 -14.57 -33.85 -1.42
CA LEU A 381 -14.98 -32.61 -2.11
C LEU A 381 -15.60 -32.89 -3.48
N LYS A 382 -15.13 -33.91 -4.22
CA LYS A 382 -15.74 -34.33 -5.48
C LYS A 382 -17.17 -34.84 -5.30
N LYS A 383 -17.50 -35.48 -4.17
CA LYS A 383 -18.90 -35.90 -3.88
C LYS A 383 -19.84 -34.70 -3.78
N ASP A 384 -19.33 -33.56 -3.33
CA ASP A 384 -20.05 -32.30 -3.25
C ASP A 384 -20.01 -31.50 -4.56
N LYS A 385 -19.55 -32.10 -5.67
CA LYS A 385 -19.41 -31.47 -7.00
C LYS A 385 -18.45 -30.28 -7.02
N ILE A 386 -17.44 -30.28 -6.14
CA ILE A 386 -16.39 -29.26 -6.11
C ILE A 386 -15.23 -29.72 -7.00
N ASN A 387 -14.76 -28.83 -7.87
CA ASN A 387 -13.63 -29.07 -8.75
C ASN A 387 -12.31 -29.06 -7.95
N VAL A 388 -11.63 -30.19 -7.91
CA VAL A 388 -10.41 -30.39 -7.11
C VAL A 388 -9.42 -31.31 -7.79
N VAL A 389 -8.14 -30.93 -7.74
CA VAL A 389 -7.00 -31.67 -8.30
C VAL A 389 -5.97 -31.89 -7.18
N PRO A 390 -5.75 -33.14 -6.73
CA PRO A 390 -4.72 -33.46 -5.75
C PRO A 390 -3.34 -33.56 -6.43
N PHE A 391 -2.33 -32.90 -5.85
CA PHE A 391 -0.91 -33.04 -6.19
C PHE A 391 -0.16 -33.64 -5.00
N PRO A 392 1.06 -34.18 -5.18
CA PRO A 392 1.84 -34.75 -4.07
C PRO A 392 2.06 -33.79 -2.90
N GLY A 393 2.31 -32.51 -3.17
CA GLY A 393 2.62 -31.49 -2.15
C GLY A 393 1.48 -30.55 -1.76
N LEU A 394 0.37 -30.55 -2.50
CA LEU A 394 -0.76 -29.63 -2.28
C LEU A 394 -2.07 -30.16 -2.85
N LEU A 395 -3.18 -29.59 -2.40
CA LEU A 395 -4.52 -29.81 -2.94
C LEU A 395 -5.01 -28.53 -3.62
N GLN A 396 -5.29 -28.58 -4.92
CA GLN A 396 -5.80 -27.44 -5.68
C GLN A 396 -7.32 -27.50 -5.79
N ILE A 397 -8.01 -26.48 -5.29
CA ILE A 397 -9.48 -26.41 -5.22
C ILE A 397 -9.97 -25.19 -5.99
N LEU A 398 -10.95 -25.37 -6.88
CA LEU A 398 -11.70 -24.29 -7.50
C LEU A 398 -12.99 -24.08 -6.70
N TRP A 399 -13.09 -22.95 -6.00
CA TRP A 399 -14.19 -22.60 -5.10
C TRP A 399 -14.71 -21.20 -5.42
N GLU A 400 -15.99 -21.09 -5.79
CA GLU A 400 -16.65 -19.81 -6.13
C GLU A 400 -15.89 -18.99 -7.21
N GLY A 401 -15.25 -19.69 -8.16
CA GLY A 401 -14.47 -19.08 -9.23
C GLY A 401 -13.05 -18.65 -8.83
N PHE A 402 -12.61 -18.95 -7.61
CA PHE A 402 -11.26 -18.71 -7.10
C PHE A 402 -10.49 -20.02 -6.96
N VAL A 403 -9.17 -19.96 -7.15
CA VAL A 403 -8.28 -21.11 -6.96
C VAL A 403 -7.60 -21.03 -5.61
N PHE A 404 -7.69 -22.11 -4.83
CA PHE A 404 -7.03 -22.26 -3.55
C PHE A 404 -6.00 -23.39 -3.61
N HIS A 405 -4.80 -23.13 -3.09
CA HIS A 405 -3.77 -24.14 -2.84
C HIS A 405 -3.77 -24.47 -1.35
N VAL A 406 -4.33 -25.62 -1.01
CA VAL A 406 -4.43 -26.11 0.37
C VAL A 406 -3.27 -27.05 0.67
N LYS A 407 -2.51 -26.75 1.72
CA LYS A 407 -1.41 -27.58 2.22
C LYS A 407 -1.73 -28.10 3.61
N VAL A 408 -1.55 -29.39 3.84
CA VAL A 408 -1.60 -30.01 5.17
C VAL A 408 -0.24 -29.81 5.83
N CYS A 409 -0.23 -29.23 7.02
CA CYS A 409 0.98 -28.80 7.73
C CYS A 409 1.15 -29.55 9.04
N TYR A 410 2.39 -29.98 9.34
CA TYR A 410 2.72 -30.67 10.57
C TYR A 410 3.93 -30.00 11.26
N ARG A 411 3.72 -29.38 12.42
CA ARG A 411 4.74 -28.55 13.09
C ARG A 411 6.04 -29.30 13.43
N ARG A 412 5.96 -30.61 13.71
CA ARG A 412 7.14 -31.43 14.03
C ARG A 412 8.11 -31.54 12.85
N GLU A 413 7.67 -31.30 11.61
CA GLU A 413 8.57 -31.21 10.45
C GLU A 413 9.66 -30.15 10.65
N ILE A 414 9.37 -29.05 11.37
CA ILE A 414 10.36 -28.01 11.69
C ILE A 414 11.47 -28.62 12.55
N TYR A 415 11.10 -29.34 13.61
CA TYR A 415 12.06 -30.02 14.49
C TYR A 415 12.86 -31.08 13.74
N LEU A 416 12.21 -31.93 12.94
CA LEU A 416 12.91 -32.96 12.15
C LEU A 416 13.90 -32.35 11.15
N SER A 417 13.56 -31.20 10.56
CA SER A 417 14.45 -30.48 9.64
C SER A 417 15.65 -29.84 10.35
N ARG A 418 15.62 -29.69 11.68
CA ARG A 418 16.76 -29.23 12.49
C ARG A 418 17.68 -30.37 12.91
N LEU A 419 17.25 -31.63 12.81
CA LEU A 419 18.09 -32.77 13.19
C LEU A 419 19.13 -33.04 12.11
N VAL A 420 20.37 -32.68 12.38
CA VAL A 420 21.52 -32.93 11.50
C VAL A 420 22.40 -34.02 12.12
N GLU A 421 22.67 -35.07 11.35
CA GLU A 421 23.60 -36.13 11.74
C GLU A 421 25.05 -35.64 11.57
N LYS A 422 25.82 -35.61 12.67
CA LYS A 422 27.26 -35.37 12.64
C LYS A 422 28.02 -36.69 12.85
N CYS A 423 29.36 -36.63 12.79
CA CYS A 423 30.25 -37.79 12.94
C CYS A 423 29.77 -38.74 14.05
N GLU A 424 29.70 -40.04 13.73
CA GLU A 424 29.24 -41.14 14.61
C GLU A 424 27.74 -41.12 15.01
N GLY A 425 26.83 -40.75 14.12
CA GLY A 425 25.39 -40.99 14.31
C GLY A 425 24.72 -40.16 15.40
N ILE A 426 25.41 -39.13 15.91
CA ILE A 426 24.85 -38.19 16.89
C ILE A 426 24.07 -37.12 16.14
N LEU A 427 22.75 -37.13 16.33
CA LEU A 427 21.86 -36.07 15.85
C LEU A 427 22.03 -34.84 16.75
N ARG A 428 22.35 -33.69 16.14
CA ARG A 428 22.34 -32.39 16.80
C ARG A 428 21.26 -31.51 16.19
N GLU A 429 20.58 -30.74 17.04
CA GLU A 429 19.63 -29.72 16.60
C GLU A 429 20.42 -28.51 16.10
N GLU A 430 20.35 -28.22 14.81
CA GLU A 430 20.97 -27.07 14.17
C GLU A 430 19.94 -26.35 13.29
N ASP A 431 20.02 -25.03 13.25
CA ASP A 431 19.19 -24.21 12.37
C ASP A 431 19.64 -24.37 10.92
N THR A 432 19.03 -25.29 10.19
CA THR A 432 19.20 -25.42 8.74
C THR A 432 18.35 -24.38 8.01
N ASN A 433 18.75 -23.99 6.79
CA ASN A 433 17.98 -23.07 5.95
C ASN A 433 16.56 -23.59 5.70
N ASP A 434 16.41 -24.90 5.49
CA ASP A 434 15.11 -25.56 5.28
C ASP A 434 14.23 -25.48 6.53
N ALA A 435 14.79 -25.70 7.72
CA ALA A 435 14.05 -25.55 8.97
C ALA A 435 13.60 -24.11 9.22
N ILE A 436 14.47 -23.13 8.93
CA ILE A 436 14.14 -21.70 9.03
C ILE A 436 13.00 -21.36 8.06
N ALA A 437 13.12 -21.77 6.78
CA ALA A 437 12.10 -21.52 5.77
C ALA A 437 10.75 -22.15 6.16
N LEU A 438 10.77 -23.37 6.70
CA LEU A 438 9.56 -24.06 7.14
C LEU A 438 8.92 -23.37 8.36
N GLU A 439 9.71 -22.95 9.34
CA GLU A 439 9.23 -22.17 10.50
C GLU A 439 8.63 -20.83 10.07
N GLN A 440 9.29 -20.12 9.15
CA GLN A 440 8.78 -18.88 8.58
C GLN A 440 7.41 -19.10 7.94
N GLN A 441 7.23 -20.15 7.12
CA GLN A 441 5.99 -20.43 6.40
C GLN A 441 4.85 -20.95 7.30
N LEU A 442 5.18 -21.75 8.32
CA LEU A 442 4.17 -22.45 9.15
C LEU A 442 3.82 -21.72 10.44
N GLU A 443 4.73 -20.92 11.01
CA GLU A 443 4.52 -20.27 12.31
C GLU A 443 4.54 -18.74 12.25
N ILE A 444 5.56 -18.15 11.61
CA ILE A 444 5.76 -16.69 11.62
C ILE A 444 4.78 -16.00 10.66
N LEU A 445 4.74 -16.43 9.40
CA LEU A 445 3.91 -15.81 8.36
C LEU A 445 2.40 -15.81 8.69
N PRO A 446 1.78 -16.90 9.20
CA PRO A 446 0.37 -16.85 9.59
C PRO A 446 0.07 -15.85 10.72
N ARG A 447 0.98 -15.72 11.70
CA ARG A 447 0.86 -14.74 12.79
C ARG A 447 0.97 -13.32 12.23
N LEU A 448 1.97 -13.08 11.38
CA LEU A 448 2.17 -11.80 10.72
C LEU A 448 0.97 -11.41 9.84
N ASN A 449 0.41 -12.35 9.06
CA ASN A 449 -0.79 -12.11 8.26
C ASN A 449 -1.97 -11.65 9.11
N THR A 450 -2.18 -12.30 10.25
CA THR A 450 -3.26 -11.95 11.17
C THR A 450 -3.01 -10.57 11.79
N ALA A 451 -1.77 -10.24 12.12
CA ALA A 451 -1.39 -8.93 12.62
C ALA A 451 -1.59 -7.82 11.58
N LEU A 452 -1.13 -8.01 10.34
CA LEU A 452 -1.31 -7.05 9.24
C LEU A 452 -2.78 -6.88 8.84
N ALA A 453 -3.58 -7.96 8.87
CA ALA A 453 -5.03 -7.86 8.69
C ALA A 453 -5.70 -7.01 9.78
N SER A 454 -5.18 -7.06 11.02
CA SER A 454 -5.60 -6.15 12.10
C SER A 454 -5.26 -4.70 11.78
N VAL A 455 -4.05 -4.43 11.28
CA VAL A 455 -3.65 -3.09 10.85
C VAL A 455 -4.60 -2.54 9.78
N GLN A 456 -5.08 -3.36 8.84
CA GLN A 456 -6.10 -2.94 7.88
C GLN A 456 -7.45 -2.58 8.54
N ALA A 457 -7.86 -3.35 9.55
CA ALA A 457 -9.11 -3.09 10.27
C ALA A 457 -9.04 -1.75 11.01
N ASP A 458 -7.91 -1.45 11.65
CA ASP A 458 -7.67 -0.21 12.39
C ASP A 458 -7.44 0.97 11.42
N HIS A 459 -6.68 0.74 10.34
CA HIS A 459 -6.29 1.73 9.33
C HIS A 459 -6.76 1.32 7.93
N SER A 460 -7.96 1.75 7.55
CA SER A 460 -8.59 1.33 6.28
C SER A 460 -7.83 1.70 4.99
N SER A 461 -6.86 2.62 5.07
CA SER A 461 -5.97 3.04 3.98
C SER A 461 -4.79 2.09 3.75
N PHE A 462 -4.45 1.25 4.73
CA PHE A 462 -3.24 0.41 4.76
C PHE A 462 -3.10 -0.45 3.50
N GLY A 463 -4.07 -1.32 3.22
CA GLY A 463 -4.02 -2.29 2.13
C GLY A 463 -3.87 -1.61 0.77
N CYS A 464 -4.67 -0.57 0.48
CA CYS A 464 -4.53 0.19 -0.77
C CYS A 464 -3.20 0.95 -0.83
N GLY A 465 -2.68 1.48 0.29
CA GLY A 465 -1.35 2.09 0.36
C GLY A 465 -0.21 1.12 0.06
N VAL A 466 -0.26 -0.10 0.61
CA VAL A 466 0.69 -1.17 0.29
C VAL A 466 0.64 -1.50 -1.20
N ARG A 467 -0.56 -1.64 -1.75
CA ARG A 467 -0.76 -1.97 -3.16
C ARG A 467 -0.19 -0.89 -4.07
N LEU A 468 -0.32 0.39 -3.71
CA LEU A 468 0.35 1.49 -4.41
C LEU A 468 1.87 1.43 -4.31
N ALA A 469 2.40 1.16 -3.11
CA ALA A 469 3.84 1.08 -2.88
C ALA A 469 4.48 -0.06 -3.69
N LYS A 470 3.88 -1.26 -3.65
CA LYS A 470 4.29 -2.40 -4.46
C LYS A 470 4.13 -2.09 -5.96
N ARG A 471 3.01 -1.50 -6.38
CA ARG A 471 2.82 -1.11 -7.79
C ARG A 471 3.88 -0.13 -8.26
N TRP A 472 4.24 0.85 -7.43
CA TRP A 472 5.32 1.79 -7.75
C TRP A 472 6.67 1.08 -7.87
N LEU A 473 7.06 0.27 -6.88
CA LEU A 473 8.30 -0.50 -6.93
C LEU A 473 8.35 -1.46 -8.13
N GLY A 474 7.24 -2.14 -8.43
CA GLY A 474 7.11 -3.05 -9.56
C GLY A 474 7.27 -2.31 -10.89
N SER A 475 6.56 -1.20 -11.05
CA SER A 475 6.64 -0.35 -12.24
C SER A 475 8.02 0.31 -12.43
N GLN A 476 8.77 0.50 -11.34
CA GLN A 476 10.18 0.93 -11.37
C GLN A 476 11.17 -0.23 -11.59
N LEU A 477 10.66 -1.45 -11.81
CA LEU A 477 11.39 -2.70 -12.00
C LEU A 477 12.19 -3.19 -10.77
N LEU A 478 11.90 -2.65 -9.58
CA LEU A 478 12.68 -2.88 -8.36
C LEU A 478 12.05 -3.91 -7.41
N LEU A 479 10.75 -4.16 -7.51
CA LEU A 479 10.03 -5.06 -6.59
C LEU A 479 10.63 -6.48 -6.54
N PRO A 480 11.12 -7.10 -7.63
CA PRO A 480 11.74 -8.42 -7.55
C PRO A 480 13.01 -8.49 -6.67
N HIS A 481 13.61 -7.35 -6.35
CA HIS A 481 14.80 -7.23 -5.49
C HIS A 481 14.48 -6.81 -4.06
N ILE A 482 13.18 -6.68 -3.73
CA ILE A 482 12.71 -6.26 -2.41
C ILE A 482 11.64 -7.25 -1.95
N PRO A 483 11.82 -7.92 -0.81
CA PRO A 483 10.83 -8.86 -0.31
C PRO A 483 9.48 -8.17 -0.11
N HIS A 484 8.42 -8.77 -0.67
CA HIS A 484 7.07 -8.22 -0.63
C HIS A 484 6.60 -7.88 0.78
N ILE A 485 6.96 -8.71 1.76
CA ILE A 485 6.63 -8.52 3.17
C ILE A 485 7.39 -7.33 3.76
N ALA A 486 8.63 -7.05 3.34
CA ALA A 486 9.34 -5.84 3.79
C ALA A 486 8.57 -4.57 3.41
N VAL A 487 8.02 -4.49 2.20
CA VAL A 487 7.17 -3.36 1.76
C VAL A 487 5.91 -3.25 2.63
N GLU A 488 5.28 -4.38 2.96
CA GLU A 488 4.10 -4.42 3.84
C GLU A 488 4.41 -3.90 5.25
N LEU A 489 5.55 -4.31 5.81
CA LEU A 489 6.03 -3.87 7.13
C LEU A 489 6.39 -2.39 7.17
N LEU A 490 7.03 -1.85 6.12
CA LEU A 490 7.33 -0.42 6.02
C LEU A 490 6.06 0.43 5.99
N ILE A 491 5.04 -0.02 5.26
CA ILE A 491 3.75 0.69 5.21
C ILE A 491 3.00 0.53 6.54
N ALA A 492 3.07 -0.63 7.18
CA ALA A 492 2.49 -0.84 8.51
C ALA A 492 3.14 0.11 9.53
N HIS A 493 4.46 0.28 9.48
CA HIS A 493 5.21 1.22 10.33
C HIS A 493 4.68 2.65 10.18
N LEU A 494 4.40 3.11 8.95
CA LEU A 494 3.83 4.44 8.72
C LEU A 494 2.40 4.62 9.26
N CYS A 495 1.67 3.53 9.47
CA CYS A 495 0.34 3.55 10.08
C CYS A 495 0.42 3.52 11.62
N THR A 496 1.26 2.65 12.18
CA THR A 496 1.36 2.42 13.64
C THR A 496 2.27 3.44 14.34
N SER A 497 3.26 3.97 13.63
CA SER A 497 4.25 4.92 14.13
C SER A 497 4.28 6.16 13.23
N PRO A 498 3.19 6.96 13.19
CA PRO A 498 3.01 8.00 12.16
C PRO A 498 3.85 9.26 12.39
N ALA A 499 4.52 9.41 13.54
CA ALA A 499 5.31 10.58 13.91
C ALA A 499 6.31 10.98 12.79
N PRO A 500 6.48 12.28 12.51
CA PRO A 500 5.92 13.44 13.19
C PRO A 500 4.47 13.77 12.80
N TYR A 501 3.86 12.96 11.94
CA TYR A 501 2.52 13.21 11.41
C TYR A 501 1.44 12.48 12.21
N ASP A 502 0.19 12.77 11.86
CA ASP A 502 -1.00 12.02 12.25
C ASP A 502 -1.14 10.72 11.42
N ALA A 503 -1.86 9.71 11.93
CA ALA A 503 -2.06 8.45 11.20
C ALA A 503 -2.75 8.69 9.83
N PRO A 504 -2.20 8.19 8.71
CA PRO A 504 -2.71 8.51 7.37
C PRO A 504 -4.00 7.75 7.06
N HIS A 505 -5.06 8.47 6.69
CA HIS A 505 -6.38 7.89 6.41
C HIS A 505 -6.71 7.76 4.92
N THR A 506 -5.80 8.19 4.04
CA THR A 506 -5.91 7.99 2.59
C THR A 506 -4.69 7.28 1.99
N PRO A 507 -4.89 6.38 1.01
CA PRO A 507 -3.78 5.66 0.36
C PRO A 507 -2.77 6.59 -0.31
N HIS A 508 -3.25 7.69 -0.89
CA HIS A 508 -2.41 8.70 -1.52
C HIS A 508 -1.34 9.29 -0.59
N ILE A 509 -1.72 9.66 0.64
CA ILE A 509 -0.76 10.22 1.62
C ILE A 509 0.16 9.15 2.15
N LEU A 510 -0.36 7.95 2.41
CA LEU A 510 0.47 6.82 2.82
C LEU A 510 1.56 6.51 1.78
N PHE A 511 1.22 6.59 0.49
CA PHE A 511 2.18 6.46 -0.60
C PHE A 511 3.22 7.59 -0.64
N LEU A 512 2.82 8.85 -0.46
CA LEU A 512 3.78 9.97 -0.40
C LEU A 512 4.74 9.84 0.79
N ARG A 513 4.24 9.42 1.95
CA ARG A 513 5.07 9.19 3.14
C ARG A 513 5.99 7.99 2.98
N PHE A 514 5.56 6.96 2.26
CA PHE A 514 6.42 5.84 1.86
C PHE A 514 7.58 6.30 0.97
N LEU A 515 7.31 7.12 -0.05
CA LEU A 515 8.38 7.71 -0.84
C LEU A 515 9.31 8.58 0.02
N SER A 516 8.77 9.34 0.97
CA SER A 516 9.58 10.14 1.90
C SER A 516 10.48 9.25 2.75
N LEU A 517 9.95 8.15 3.31
CA LEU A 517 10.70 7.18 4.07
C LEU A 517 11.88 6.64 3.26
N LEU A 518 11.64 6.16 2.03
CA LEU A 518 12.72 5.68 1.15
C LEU A 518 13.75 6.77 0.80
N ALA A 519 13.31 8.02 0.66
CA ALA A 519 14.16 9.13 0.27
C ALA A 519 15.05 9.64 1.42
N THR A 520 14.55 9.63 2.66
CA THR A 520 15.21 10.29 3.79
C THR A 520 15.89 9.33 4.77
N THR A 521 15.41 8.09 4.90
CA THR A 521 15.95 7.15 5.88
C THR A 521 17.41 6.79 5.57
N ASP A 522 18.25 6.84 6.61
CA ASP A 522 19.58 6.25 6.58
C ASP A 522 19.53 4.83 7.14
N TRP A 523 19.45 3.85 6.25
CA TRP A 523 19.39 2.43 6.57
C TRP A 523 20.64 1.91 7.31
N LYS A 524 21.74 2.67 7.30
CA LYS A 524 22.93 2.30 8.06
C LYS A 524 22.76 2.51 9.56
N THR A 525 22.05 3.58 9.94
CA THR A 525 21.94 4.03 11.34
C THR A 525 20.57 3.79 11.95
N THR A 526 19.53 3.64 11.14
CA THR A 526 18.15 3.60 11.61
C THR A 526 17.53 2.22 11.36
N PRO A 527 17.26 1.44 12.43
CA PRO A 527 16.47 0.22 12.31
C PRO A 527 14.97 0.55 12.24
N ILE A 528 14.18 -0.30 11.58
CA ILE A 528 12.71 -0.21 11.63
C ILE A 528 12.19 -1.26 12.60
N LEU A 529 11.65 -0.80 13.73
CA LEU A 529 11.03 -1.68 14.72
C LEU A 529 9.52 -1.54 14.63
N LEU A 530 8.84 -2.64 14.35
CA LEU A 530 7.39 -2.65 14.18
C LEU A 530 6.72 -3.36 15.37
N ASN A 531 6.14 -2.56 16.26
CA ASN A 531 5.40 -3.06 17.40
C ASN A 531 3.94 -3.39 17.02
N LEU A 532 3.73 -4.54 16.36
CA LEU A 532 2.39 -5.00 16.01
C LEU A 532 1.66 -5.50 17.26
N ARG A 533 0.57 -4.83 17.66
CA ARG A 533 -0.26 -5.17 18.83
C ARG A 533 0.44 -5.02 20.19
N ASP A 534 1.32 -4.03 20.32
CA ASP A 534 2.02 -3.69 21.57
C ASP A 534 2.79 -4.87 22.20
N THR A 535 3.30 -5.77 21.36
CA THR A 535 4.08 -6.95 21.76
C THR A 535 5.49 -6.63 22.26
N PHE A 536 6.11 -5.55 21.80
CA PHE A 536 7.43 -5.10 22.29
C PHE A 536 7.28 -4.31 23.58
N SER A 537 8.09 -4.66 24.59
CA SER A 537 8.30 -3.79 25.75
C SER A 537 9.31 -2.67 25.44
N VAL A 538 9.38 -1.66 26.31
CA VAL A 538 10.37 -0.57 26.18
C VAL A 538 11.79 -1.11 26.34
N GLU A 539 11.98 -2.10 27.20
CA GLU A 539 13.26 -2.79 27.40
C GLU A 539 13.68 -3.58 26.15
N ASP A 540 12.73 -4.22 25.47
CA ASP A 540 13.01 -4.93 24.23
C ASP A 540 13.48 -3.96 23.14
N VAL A 541 12.80 -2.81 22.99
CA VAL A 541 13.16 -1.78 22.00
C VAL A 541 14.56 -1.21 22.26
N THR A 542 14.89 -0.90 23.51
CA THR A 542 16.20 -0.33 23.88
C THR A 542 17.33 -1.33 23.66
N GLU A 543 17.12 -2.61 24.02
CA GLU A 543 18.08 -3.67 23.79
C GLU A 543 18.33 -3.94 22.29
N ILE A 544 17.27 -3.95 21.48
CA ILE A 544 17.39 -4.10 20.02
C ILE A 544 18.21 -2.95 19.41
N HIS A 545 17.98 -1.70 19.82
CA HIS A 545 18.76 -0.56 19.34
C HIS A 545 20.24 -0.64 19.72
N ARG A 546 20.52 -1.00 20.98
CA ARG A 546 21.90 -1.17 21.48
C ARG A 546 22.63 -2.22 20.65
N ARG A 547 21.98 -3.37 20.42
CA ARG A 547 22.56 -4.46 19.63
C ARG A 547 22.67 -4.17 18.15
N PHE A 548 21.68 -3.50 17.56
CA PHE A 548 21.76 -3.02 16.18
C PHE A 548 23.01 -2.18 15.96
N THR A 549 23.35 -1.33 16.93
CA THR A 549 24.55 -0.49 16.87
C THR A 549 25.83 -1.29 17.06
N SER A 550 25.88 -2.22 18.01
CA SER A 550 27.09 -3.02 18.30
C SER A 550 27.38 -4.10 17.25
N GLU A 551 26.34 -4.71 16.69
CA GLU A 551 26.41 -5.83 15.75
C GLU A 551 26.11 -5.38 14.30
N ARG A 552 26.20 -4.08 13.99
CA ARG A 552 25.75 -3.53 12.69
C ARG A 552 26.39 -4.21 11.48
N SER A 553 27.65 -4.62 11.59
CA SER A 553 28.41 -5.26 10.50
C SER A 553 27.90 -6.65 10.12
N SER A 554 27.18 -7.34 11.01
CA SER A 554 26.58 -8.65 10.73
C SER A 554 25.10 -8.59 10.35
N LEU A 555 24.48 -7.41 10.38
CA LEU A 555 23.06 -7.21 10.09
C LEU A 555 22.84 -6.74 8.64
N PRO A 556 21.68 -7.07 8.05
CA PRO A 556 21.35 -6.63 6.70
C PRO A 556 21.28 -5.11 6.57
N GLU A 557 21.35 -4.64 5.32
CA GLU A 557 21.36 -3.20 5.03
C GLU A 557 20.06 -2.52 5.40
N MET A 558 18.93 -3.10 4.99
CA MET A 558 17.63 -2.77 5.55
C MET A 558 17.41 -3.72 6.73
N PHE A 559 17.24 -3.19 7.94
CA PHE A 559 16.93 -4.01 9.11
C PHE A 559 15.53 -3.70 9.60
N ILE A 560 14.63 -4.68 9.47
CA ILE A 560 13.25 -4.62 9.99
C ILE A 560 13.08 -5.71 11.03
N ALA A 561 12.61 -5.36 12.23
CA ALA A 561 12.32 -6.35 13.27
C ALA A 561 10.86 -6.27 13.72
N THR A 562 10.25 -7.45 13.84
CA THR A 562 8.92 -7.64 14.45
C THR A 562 9.03 -8.59 15.64
N ALA A 563 8.13 -8.48 16.62
CA ALA A 563 8.16 -9.34 17.80
C ALA A 563 7.92 -10.83 17.48
N TYR A 564 7.30 -11.12 16.33
CA TYR A 564 7.05 -12.49 15.88
C TYR A 564 8.29 -13.21 15.36
N GLU A 565 9.35 -12.45 15.09
CA GLU A 565 10.61 -12.94 14.50
C GLU A 565 11.71 -13.09 15.57
N LEU A 566 11.52 -12.48 16.74
CA LEU A 566 12.44 -12.62 17.85
C LEU A 566 12.28 -14.00 18.49
N ARG A 567 13.27 -14.87 18.26
CA ARG A 567 13.33 -16.16 18.94
C ARG A 567 13.77 -15.97 20.38
N GLY A 568 13.00 -16.49 21.33
CA GLY A 568 13.51 -16.76 22.67
C GLY A 568 14.61 -17.82 22.57
N LEU A 569 15.75 -17.58 23.20
CA LEU A 569 16.84 -18.55 23.29
C LEU A 569 16.37 -19.73 24.17
N SER A 570 15.77 -20.76 23.56
CA SER A 570 15.24 -21.89 24.31
C SER A 570 16.23 -23.02 24.60
N THR A 571 17.50 -22.94 24.17
CA THR A 571 18.42 -24.10 24.27
C THR A 571 19.90 -23.82 24.57
N LEU A 572 20.32 -22.57 24.84
CA LEU A 572 21.71 -22.28 25.24
C LEU A 572 21.77 -21.54 26.58
N PRO A 573 22.18 -22.21 27.68
CA PRO A 573 22.32 -21.61 29.01
C PRO A 573 23.36 -20.46 29.09
N ASP A 574 24.23 -20.32 28.08
CA ASP A 574 25.40 -19.43 28.09
C ASP A 574 25.22 -18.13 27.28
N MET A 575 24.04 -17.83 26.75
CA MET A 575 23.82 -16.58 26.02
C MET A 575 23.17 -15.52 26.94
N GLU A 576 23.88 -14.40 27.12
CA GLU A 576 23.51 -13.26 27.98
C GLU A 576 22.23 -12.51 27.53
N TYR A 577 21.68 -12.86 26.36
CA TYR A 577 20.62 -12.09 25.68
C TYR A 577 19.27 -12.82 25.65
N ARG A 578 18.17 -12.04 25.69
CA ARG A 578 16.79 -12.57 25.66
C ARG A 578 16.37 -13.11 24.28
N TYR A 579 16.93 -12.56 23.19
CA TYR A 579 16.49 -12.87 21.82
C TYR A 579 17.64 -13.05 20.81
N LYS A 580 17.43 -13.87 19.78
CA LYS A 580 18.27 -13.87 18.56
C LYS A 580 17.88 -12.67 17.69
N LEU A 581 18.82 -11.78 17.38
CA LEU A 581 18.57 -10.59 16.55
C LEU A 581 18.68 -10.97 15.07
N THR A 582 17.54 -11.25 14.44
CA THR A 582 17.47 -11.65 13.02
C THR A 582 16.34 -10.90 12.34
N SER A 583 16.55 -10.50 11.08
CA SER A 583 15.48 -9.99 10.22
C SER A 583 15.19 -10.99 9.11
N PHE A 584 14.23 -11.89 9.36
CA PHE A 584 13.92 -12.98 8.44
C PHE A 584 13.52 -12.53 7.03
N TRP A 585 12.94 -11.33 6.92
CA TRP A 585 12.43 -10.81 5.65
C TRP A 585 13.41 -9.93 4.90
N THR A 586 14.52 -9.51 5.52
CA THR A 586 15.47 -8.57 4.88
C THR A 586 16.93 -9.01 4.94
N GLU A 587 17.19 -10.23 5.40
CA GLU A 587 18.55 -10.80 5.51
C GLU A 587 19.29 -10.84 4.17
N GLU A 588 18.65 -11.35 3.11
CA GLU A 588 19.28 -11.51 1.79
C GLU A 588 19.11 -10.29 0.87
N SER A 589 17.99 -9.57 0.99
CA SER A 589 17.62 -8.46 0.11
C SER A 589 16.74 -7.44 0.85
N PRO A 590 16.79 -6.14 0.48
CA PRO A 590 17.49 -5.55 -0.66
C PRO A 590 18.98 -5.30 -0.43
N SER A 591 19.75 -5.28 -1.53
CA SER A 591 21.14 -4.86 -1.50
C SER A 591 21.27 -3.34 -1.35
N LEU A 592 22.45 -2.87 -0.94
CA LEU A 592 22.74 -1.44 -0.82
C LEU A 592 22.54 -0.66 -2.13
N GLN A 593 22.85 -1.25 -3.29
CA GLN A 593 22.65 -0.59 -4.58
C GLN A 593 21.16 -0.39 -4.89
N ILE A 594 20.33 -1.39 -4.58
CA ILE A 594 18.88 -1.32 -4.75
C ILE A 594 18.28 -0.26 -3.83
N LEU A 595 18.72 -0.19 -2.58
CA LEU A 595 18.32 0.85 -1.62
C LEU A 595 18.68 2.25 -2.11
N TYR A 596 19.91 2.44 -2.62
CA TYR A 596 20.35 3.73 -3.15
C TYR A 596 19.52 4.14 -4.38
N ARG A 597 19.21 3.18 -5.27
CA ARG A 597 18.34 3.43 -6.42
C ARG A 597 16.92 3.79 -6.00
N CYS A 598 16.35 3.10 -5.00
CA CYS A 598 15.06 3.42 -4.41
C CYS A 598 15.05 4.86 -3.88
N LYS A 599 16.09 5.26 -3.14
CA LYS A 599 16.24 6.62 -2.60
C LYS A 599 16.22 7.70 -3.69
N GLN A 600 16.98 7.49 -4.77
CA GLN A 600 17.03 8.42 -5.91
C GLN A 600 15.66 8.57 -6.59
N LEU A 601 15.03 7.45 -6.93
CA LEU A 601 13.72 7.44 -7.60
C LEU A 601 12.61 8.00 -6.71
N ALA A 602 12.64 7.71 -5.40
CA ALA A 602 11.69 8.23 -4.45
C ALA A 602 11.81 9.76 -4.30
N SER A 603 13.04 10.28 -4.20
CA SER A 603 13.31 11.72 -4.18
C SER A 603 12.85 12.41 -5.47
N ALA A 604 13.12 11.81 -6.63
CA ALA A 604 12.66 12.33 -7.92
C ALA A 604 11.12 12.34 -8.02
N SER A 605 10.47 11.27 -7.56
CA SER A 605 9.01 11.13 -7.54
C SER A 605 8.34 12.16 -6.64
N LEU A 606 8.87 12.38 -5.43
CA LEU A 606 8.39 13.42 -4.51
C LEU A 606 8.52 14.82 -5.11
N ASN A 607 9.68 15.14 -5.67
CA ASN A 607 9.92 16.44 -6.31
C ASN A 607 8.95 16.68 -7.49
N PHE A 608 8.67 15.64 -8.27
CA PHE A 608 7.67 15.71 -9.34
C PHE A 608 6.26 15.96 -8.77
N CYS A 609 5.86 15.20 -7.75
CA CYS A 609 4.58 15.34 -7.06
C CYS A 609 4.35 16.77 -6.55
N THR A 610 5.29 17.33 -5.78
CA THR A 610 5.19 18.70 -5.23
C THR A 610 5.00 19.76 -6.33
N ARG A 611 5.68 19.61 -7.48
CA ARG A 611 5.61 20.58 -8.60
C ARG A 611 4.34 20.44 -9.45
N THR A 612 3.74 19.26 -9.47
CA THR A 612 2.78 18.87 -10.50
C THR A 612 1.38 18.59 -9.93
N MET A 613 1.24 18.30 -8.64
CA MET A 613 -0.05 17.94 -8.02
C MET A 613 -1.15 19.00 -8.13
N LEU A 614 -0.78 20.28 -8.18
CA LEU A 614 -1.71 21.39 -8.38
C LEU A 614 -2.13 21.59 -9.84
N LYS A 615 -1.45 20.95 -10.80
CA LYS A 615 -1.79 21.06 -12.22
C LYS A 615 -2.95 20.11 -12.55
N PRO A 616 -4.01 20.58 -13.25
CA PRO A 616 -5.18 19.75 -13.54
C PRO A 616 -4.91 18.62 -14.54
N ASN A 617 -4.03 18.83 -15.52
CA ASN A 617 -3.76 17.88 -16.62
C ASN A 617 -2.41 17.17 -16.47
N ALA A 618 -1.97 16.97 -15.22
CA ALA A 618 -0.74 16.26 -14.95
C ALA A 618 -0.88 14.76 -15.18
N ASP A 619 -0.03 14.19 -16.03
CA ASP A 619 0.10 12.73 -16.10
C ASP A 619 0.92 12.22 -14.91
N ILE A 620 0.20 11.70 -13.91
CA ILE A 620 0.78 11.16 -12.68
C ILE A 620 1.40 9.79 -12.93
N LYS A 621 1.02 9.07 -14.00
CA LYS A 621 1.66 7.80 -14.37
C LYS A 621 3.16 7.98 -14.64
N THR A 622 3.62 9.20 -14.92
CA THR A 622 5.04 9.53 -15.07
C THR A 622 5.91 9.02 -13.91
N ILE A 623 5.44 9.10 -12.65
CA ILE A 623 6.24 8.62 -11.49
C ILE A 623 6.25 7.09 -11.38
N PHE A 624 5.42 6.39 -12.16
CA PHE A 624 5.34 4.94 -12.27
C PHE A 624 6.05 4.42 -13.54
N ARG A 625 6.56 5.28 -14.41
CA ARG A 625 7.33 4.83 -15.58
C ARG A 625 8.83 4.75 -15.23
N PRO A 626 9.52 3.65 -15.53
CA PRO A 626 10.94 3.52 -15.22
C PRO A 626 11.80 4.32 -16.21
N CYS A 627 12.94 4.83 -15.72
CA CYS A 627 13.96 5.40 -16.60
C CYS A 627 14.79 4.26 -17.22
N LEU A 628 14.57 3.97 -18.51
CA LEU A 628 15.22 2.85 -19.19
C LEU A 628 16.70 3.11 -19.56
N ASN A 629 17.16 4.35 -19.51
CA ASN A 629 18.53 4.74 -19.87
C ASN A 629 19.60 4.16 -18.93
N ASP A 630 19.19 3.74 -17.73
CA ASP A 630 20.12 3.23 -16.71
C ASP A 630 20.50 1.76 -16.94
N PHE A 631 19.74 1.02 -17.75
CA PHE A 631 20.00 -0.38 -18.09
C PHE A 631 20.98 -0.51 -19.25
N ASP A 632 21.84 -1.53 -19.19
CA ASP A 632 22.82 -1.81 -20.25
C ASP A 632 22.17 -2.58 -21.41
N VAL A 633 21.20 -3.44 -21.10
CA VAL A 633 20.39 -4.16 -22.09
C VAL A 633 18.91 -4.07 -21.72
N ILE A 634 18.06 -3.91 -22.73
CA ILE A 634 16.61 -3.84 -22.60
C ILE A 634 16.01 -4.92 -23.49
N MET A 635 15.30 -5.88 -22.90
CA MET A 635 14.56 -6.91 -23.62
C MET A 635 13.07 -6.55 -23.61
N LYS A 636 12.49 -6.38 -24.80
CA LYS A 636 11.05 -6.18 -25.00
C LYS A 636 10.39 -7.53 -25.23
N LEU A 637 9.33 -7.81 -24.50
CA LEU A 637 8.53 -9.04 -24.59
C LEU A 637 7.27 -8.77 -25.42
N HIS A 638 6.72 -9.83 -26.04
CA HIS A 638 5.44 -9.77 -26.73
C HIS A 638 4.28 -9.67 -25.74
N SER A 639 3.57 -8.53 -25.72
CA SER A 639 2.42 -8.27 -24.83
C SER A 639 1.32 -9.35 -24.91
N SER A 640 1.09 -9.94 -26.08
CA SER A 640 0.08 -11.01 -26.28
C SER A 640 0.44 -12.33 -25.60
N GLN A 641 1.73 -12.55 -25.34
CA GLN A 641 2.25 -13.74 -24.67
C GLN A 641 2.26 -13.57 -23.14
N LEU A 642 2.01 -12.37 -22.63
CA LEU A 642 1.95 -12.11 -21.19
C LEU A 642 0.56 -12.43 -20.63
N SER A 643 0.52 -13.29 -19.61
CA SER A 643 -0.72 -13.68 -18.93
C SER A 643 -1.31 -12.54 -18.06
N ARG A 644 -0.48 -11.57 -17.67
CA ARG A 644 -0.83 -10.40 -16.85
C ARG A 644 -0.99 -9.10 -17.63
N ARG A 645 -1.15 -9.16 -18.95
CA ARG A 645 -1.25 -7.95 -19.82
C ARG A 645 -2.32 -6.93 -19.39
N GLU A 646 -3.41 -7.38 -18.77
CA GLU A 646 -4.45 -6.49 -18.22
C GLU A 646 -4.02 -5.72 -16.96
N GLU A 647 -2.93 -6.14 -16.31
CA GLU A 647 -2.34 -5.48 -15.14
C GLU A 647 -1.31 -4.42 -15.55
N ALA A 648 -0.93 -4.31 -16.84
CA ALA A 648 0.10 -3.39 -17.32
C ALA A 648 -0.25 -1.91 -17.06
N LEU A 649 0.76 -1.07 -16.79
CA LEU A 649 0.57 0.36 -16.50
C LEU A 649 0.04 1.14 -17.71
N ASP A 650 0.62 0.86 -18.87
CA ASP A 650 0.28 1.41 -20.16
C ASP A 650 -0.21 0.23 -21.03
N GLN A 651 -1.52 -0.02 -21.03
CA GLN A 651 -2.11 -1.11 -21.80
C GLN A 651 -2.09 -0.78 -23.30
N GLU A 652 -1.66 -1.73 -24.12
CA GLU A 652 -1.87 -1.68 -25.56
C GLU A 652 -3.34 -1.97 -25.88
N THR A 653 -3.92 -1.23 -26.83
CA THR A 653 -5.37 -1.25 -27.17
C THR A 653 -5.82 -2.54 -27.89
N PHE A 654 -5.07 -3.63 -27.76
CA PHE A 654 -5.43 -4.90 -28.35
C PHE A 654 -6.74 -5.42 -27.76
N THR A 655 -7.40 -6.28 -28.53
CA THR A 655 -8.72 -6.86 -28.31
C THR A 655 -8.89 -7.47 -26.92
N SER A 656 -9.17 -6.63 -25.92
CA SER A 656 -9.37 -7.09 -24.55
C SER A 656 -10.67 -7.88 -24.51
N LYS A 657 -10.57 -9.16 -24.18
CA LYS A 657 -11.74 -9.97 -23.89
C LYS A 657 -12.24 -9.52 -22.53
N LEU A 658 -13.37 -8.83 -22.51
CA LEU A 658 -14.09 -8.47 -21.29
C LEU A 658 -14.12 -9.66 -20.32
N ILE A 659 -13.49 -9.49 -19.16
CA ILE A 659 -13.64 -10.45 -18.07
C ILE A 659 -15.10 -10.37 -17.63
N HIS A 660 -15.81 -11.50 -17.67
CA HIS A 660 -17.22 -11.58 -17.30
C HIS A 660 -17.40 -12.02 -15.84
N PRO A 661 -18.54 -11.68 -15.22
CA PRO A 661 -18.81 -12.10 -13.85
C PRO A 661 -18.88 -13.62 -13.70
N TYR A 662 -18.46 -14.12 -12.54
CA TYR A 662 -18.54 -15.54 -12.22
C TYR A 662 -19.99 -16.03 -12.19
N LYS A 663 -20.26 -17.12 -12.91
CA LYS A 663 -21.53 -17.84 -12.84
C LYS A 663 -21.22 -19.32 -12.81
N HIS A 664 -21.51 -19.94 -11.66
CA HIS A 664 -21.34 -21.36 -11.46
C HIS A 664 -21.98 -22.16 -12.61
N HIS A 665 -21.20 -23.05 -13.21
CA HIS A 665 -21.66 -23.92 -14.30
C HIS A 665 -21.18 -25.36 -14.06
N SER A 666 -21.99 -26.34 -14.46
CA SER A 666 -21.66 -27.77 -14.29
C SER A 666 -20.47 -28.26 -15.13
N GLN A 667 -20.02 -27.46 -16.08
CA GLN A 667 -18.89 -27.74 -16.99
C GLN A 667 -17.69 -26.82 -16.70
N GLU A 668 -17.57 -26.31 -15.47
CA GLU A 668 -16.38 -25.55 -15.06
C GLU A 668 -15.15 -26.44 -15.04
N ILE A 669 -14.04 -25.91 -15.54
CA ILE A 669 -12.76 -26.60 -15.58
C ILE A 669 -11.73 -25.82 -14.78
N MET A 670 -10.78 -26.55 -14.21
CA MET A 670 -9.63 -25.98 -13.52
C MET A 670 -8.79 -25.14 -14.50
N PRO A 671 -8.57 -23.83 -14.24
CA PRO A 671 -7.67 -23.01 -15.05
C PRO A 671 -6.24 -23.54 -15.09
N VAL A 672 -5.44 -22.99 -16.01
CA VAL A 672 -3.99 -22.94 -15.83
C VAL A 672 -3.67 -21.91 -14.75
N VAL A 673 -2.99 -22.37 -13.71
CA VAL A 673 -2.80 -21.68 -12.43
C VAL A 673 -1.35 -21.27 -12.28
N MET A 674 -1.11 -20.04 -11.79
CA MET A 674 0.23 -19.50 -11.54
C MET A 674 1.17 -19.47 -12.77
N PHE A 675 0.64 -19.56 -13.98
CA PHE A 675 1.44 -19.51 -15.22
C PHE A 675 1.72 -18.07 -15.64
N ASP A 676 2.97 -17.68 -15.54
CA ASP A 676 3.49 -16.35 -15.91
C ASP A 676 4.76 -16.52 -16.73
N PRO A 677 4.67 -16.47 -18.08
CA PRO A 677 5.81 -16.73 -18.96
C PRO A 677 6.99 -15.79 -18.72
N ALA A 678 6.74 -14.52 -18.42
CA ALA A 678 7.80 -13.56 -18.17
C ALA A 678 8.56 -13.90 -16.88
N GLN A 679 7.85 -14.32 -15.84
CA GLN A 679 8.46 -14.72 -14.57
C GLN A 679 9.25 -16.03 -14.72
N LEU A 680 8.71 -17.02 -15.43
CA LEU A 680 9.41 -18.28 -15.70
C LEU A 680 10.70 -18.05 -16.51
N TYR A 681 10.62 -17.21 -17.55
CA TYR A 681 11.79 -16.81 -18.34
C TYR A 681 12.81 -16.04 -17.49
N LEU A 682 12.36 -15.16 -16.60
CA LEU A 682 13.23 -14.42 -15.68
C LEU A 682 13.94 -15.33 -14.67
N GLU A 683 13.27 -16.38 -14.19
CA GLU A 683 13.87 -17.41 -13.31
C GLU A 683 14.98 -18.17 -14.04
N GLU A 684 14.72 -18.62 -15.27
CA GLU A 684 15.72 -19.33 -16.09
C GLU A 684 16.95 -18.44 -16.41
N LEU A 685 16.72 -17.15 -16.70
CA LEU A 685 17.79 -16.18 -16.89
C LEU A 685 18.64 -15.97 -15.63
N ARG A 686 18.02 -15.94 -14.45
CA ARG A 686 18.73 -15.76 -13.17
C ARG A 686 19.53 -17.00 -12.81
N ASP A 687 18.94 -18.18 -12.98
CA ASP A 687 19.63 -19.45 -12.73
C ASP A 687 20.89 -19.57 -13.60
N ALA A 688 20.83 -19.13 -14.86
CA ALA A 688 21.97 -19.17 -15.78
C ALA A 688 22.97 -18.00 -15.58
N PHE A 689 22.51 -16.77 -15.33
CA PHE A 689 23.32 -15.57 -15.51
C PHE A 689 23.34 -14.58 -14.33
N ASP A 690 22.76 -14.89 -13.17
CA ASP A 690 22.74 -13.96 -12.02
C ASP A 690 24.15 -13.59 -11.53
N HIS A 691 25.14 -14.46 -11.74
CA HIS A 691 26.54 -14.19 -11.44
C HIS A 691 27.20 -13.13 -12.37
N LEU A 692 26.62 -12.88 -13.56
CA LEU A 692 27.11 -11.90 -14.53
C LEU A 692 26.30 -10.61 -14.55
N ALA A 693 24.98 -10.72 -14.37
CA ALA A 693 24.05 -9.60 -14.55
C ALA A 693 22.94 -9.60 -13.51
N LEU A 694 22.34 -8.44 -13.33
CA LEU A 694 21.12 -8.24 -12.55
C LEU A 694 19.95 -8.03 -13.51
N PHE A 695 18.84 -8.74 -13.26
CA PHE A 695 17.63 -8.70 -14.08
C PHE A 695 16.47 -8.01 -13.35
N PHE A 696 15.81 -7.09 -14.03
CA PHE A 696 14.77 -6.20 -13.50
C PHE A 696 13.51 -6.28 -14.36
N HIS A 697 12.35 -6.53 -13.75
CA HIS A 697 11.08 -6.73 -14.45
C HIS A 697 9.91 -6.23 -13.58
N ASP A 698 8.81 -5.78 -14.21
CA ASP A 698 7.56 -5.47 -13.51
C ASP A 698 6.64 -6.69 -13.51
N GLU A 699 6.55 -7.36 -12.36
CA GLU A 699 5.70 -8.54 -12.11
C GLU A 699 4.19 -8.29 -12.30
N HIS A 700 3.78 -7.04 -12.58
CA HIS A 700 2.41 -6.62 -12.79
C HIS A 700 2.12 -6.27 -14.25
N GLY A 701 2.45 -7.20 -15.17
CA GLY A 701 2.15 -7.06 -16.59
C GLY A 701 3.16 -6.23 -17.38
N GLY A 702 4.35 -5.98 -16.84
CA GLY A 702 5.44 -5.33 -17.57
C GLY A 702 5.92 -6.18 -18.74
N ASP A 703 6.18 -5.52 -19.86
CA ASP A 703 6.67 -6.13 -21.09
C ASP A 703 8.16 -5.84 -21.36
N ILE A 704 8.88 -5.36 -20.35
CA ILE A 704 10.29 -5.01 -20.43
C ILE A 704 11.07 -5.72 -19.33
N ILE A 705 12.16 -6.38 -19.69
CA ILE A 705 13.21 -6.83 -18.77
C ILE A 705 14.45 -5.95 -18.98
N GLY A 706 14.83 -5.22 -17.94
CA GLY A 706 16.08 -4.46 -17.90
C GLY A 706 17.22 -5.30 -17.34
N VAL A 707 18.41 -5.19 -17.92
CA VAL A 707 19.61 -5.92 -17.51
C VAL A 707 20.73 -4.93 -17.19
N VAL A 708 21.42 -5.15 -16.07
CA VAL A 708 22.62 -4.41 -15.67
C VAL A 708 23.76 -5.38 -15.44
N TRP A 709 24.89 -5.17 -16.10
CA TRP A 709 26.08 -6.01 -15.91
C TRP A 709 26.74 -5.73 -14.57
N ARG A 710 27.14 -6.79 -13.86
CA ARG A 710 27.91 -6.63 -12.62
C ARG A 710 29.31 -6.11 -12.97
N PRO A 711 29.75 -4.96 -12.42
CA PRO A 711 31.05 -4.37 -12.78
C PRO A 711 32.26 -5.28 -12.47
N THR A 712 32.12 -6.17 -11.49
CA THR A 712 33.13 -7.18 -11.12
C THR A 712 33.30 -8.26 -12.19
N SER A 713 32.21 -8.60 -12.89
CA SER A 713 32.17 -9.68 -13.88
C SER A 713 32.76 -9.23 -15.23
N LEU A 714 32.72 -7.93 -15.55
CA LEU A 714 33.30 -7.37 -16.78
C LEU A 714 34.84 -7.30 -16.78
N LYS A 715 35.50 -7.49 -15.63
CA LYS A 715 36.98 -7.43 -15.55
C LYS A 715 37.60 -8.72 -16.07
N LYS A 716 38.79 -8.63 -16.69
CA LYS A 716 39.58 -9.81 -17.07
C LYS A 716 40.01 -10.59 -15.82
N GLN A 717 39.58 -11.83 -15.70
CA GLN A 717 39.89 -12.70 -14.57
C GLN A 717 40.86 -13.82 -14.99
N GLU A 718 41.56 -14.40 -14.03
CA GLU A 718 42.32 -15.64 -14.27
C GLU A 718 41.35 -16.79 -14.56
N LEU A 719 41.76 -17.70 -15.44
CA LEU A 719 40.93 -18.84 -15.82
C LEU A 719 40.67 -19.73 -14.60
N LYS A 720 39.41 -19.84 -14.21
CA LYS A 720 38.93 -20.79 -13.21
C LYS A 720 37.86 -21.66 -13.83
N ILE A 721 38.09 -22.97 -13.88
CA ILE A 721 37.18 -23.94 -14.53
C ILE A 721 35.76 -23.84 -13.95
N ALA A 722 35.64 -23.59 -12.64
CA ALA A 722 34.36 -23.44 -11.95
C ALA A 722 33.54 -22.20 -12.39
N ASN A 723 34.17 -21.20 -13.01
CA ASN A 723 33.55 -19.93 -13.39
C ASN A 723 33.70 -19.65 -14.89
N TYR A 724 33.73 -20.70 -15.71
CA TYR A 724 33.93 -20.56 -17.16
C TYR A 724 32.63 -20.24 -17.92
N GLU A 725 31.47 -20.50 -17.31
CA GLU A 725 30.15 -20.30 -17.91
C GLU A 725 29.98 -18.85 -18.39
N GLY A 726 29.53 -18.67 -19.64
CA GLY A 726 29.36 -17.36 -20.26
C GLY A 726 30.66 -16.58 -20.57
N HIS A 727 31.85 -17.17 -20.43
CA HIS A 727 33.13 -16.50 -20.68
C HIS A 727 33.87 -17.00 -21.92
N GLN A 728 34.56 -16.08 -22.61
CA GLN A 728 35.53 -16.38 -23.66
C GLN A 728 36.98 -16.21 -23.15
N LEU A 729 37.91 -16.94 -23.77
CA LEU A 729 39.33 -16.88 -23.44
C LEU A 729 40.02 -15.78 -24.25
N THR A 730 40.87 -15.00 -23.59
CA THR A 730 41.67 -13.95 -24.22
C THR A 730 43.15 -14.10 -23.86
N GLY A 731 44.02 -14.02 -24.86
CA GLY A 731 45.48 -14.11 -24.72
C GLY A 731 46.06 -15.52 -24.90
N ILE A 732 47.21 -15.61 -25.57
CA ILE A 732 47.85 -16.89 -25.98
C ILE A 732 48.88 -17.40 -24.95
N LYS A 733 49.57 -16.49 -24.23
CA LYS A 733 50.62 -16.84 -23.24
C LYS A 733 50.19 -16.68 -21.79
N ASN A 734 49.13 -15.90 -21.53
CA ASN A 734 48.62 -15.63 -20.20
C ASN A 734 47.08 -15.57 -20.28
N THR A 735 46.49 -16.75 -20.42
CA THR A 735 45.07 -16.95 -20.72
C THR A 735 44.20 -16.38 -19.61
N LYS A 736 43.39 -15.38 -19.96
CA LYS A 736 42.40 -14.77 -19.06
C LYS A 736 41.00 -15.00 -19.60
N GLN A 737 40.01 -15.04 -18.72
CA GLN A 737 38.62 -15.14 -19.10
C GLN A 737 37.93 -13.77 -19.02
N ILE A 738 37.01 -13.52 -19.95
CA ILE A 738 36.15 -12.33 -19.99
C ILE A 738 34.76 -12.76 -20.48
N PRO A 739 33.64 -12.17 -19.99
CA PRO A 739 32.32 -12.52 -20.48
C PRO A 739 32.19 -12.38 -22.00
N ASN A 740 31.56 -13.36 -22.65
CA ASN A 740 31.23 -13.30 -24.06
C ASN A 740 29.85 -12.68 -24.25
N MET A 741 29.82 -11.35 -24.30
CA MET A 741 28.58 -10.57 -24.33
C MET A 741 27.69 -10.92 -25.53
N GLU A 742 28.27 -11.15 -26.70
CA GLU A 742 27.52 -11.49 -27.91
C GLU A 742 26.84 -12.86 -27.79
N ALA A 743 27.54 -13.85 -27.24
CA ALA A 743 26.96 -15.18 -26.99
C ALA A 743 25.85 -15.12 -25.93
N ILE A 744 26.08 -14.40 -24.82
CA ILE A 744 25.07 -14.26 -23.77
C ILE A 744 23.79 -13.59 -24.31
N LEU A 745 23.93 -12.55 -25.15
CA LEU A 745 22.78 -11.91 -25.80
C LEU A 745 22.06 -12.88 -26.75
N SER A 746 22.78 -13.72 -27.48
CA SER A 746 22.19 -14.79 -28.29
C SER A 746 21.46 -15.81 -27.43
N ASP A 747 22.01 -16.17 -26.26
CA ASP A 747 21.37 -17.11 -25.34
C ASP A 747 20.05 -16.53 -24.79
N PHE A 748 20.00 -15.21 -24.51
CA PHE A 748 18.76 -14.54 -24.16
C PHE A 748 17.70 -14.68 -25.26
N GLU A 749 18.07 -14.51 -26.53
CA GLU A 749 17.14 -14.69 -27.66
C GLU A 749 16.67 -16.15 -27.79
N VAL A 750 17.57 -17.12 -27.60
CA VAL A 750 17.27 -18.55 -27.72
C VAL A 750 16.37 -19.03 -26.58
N MET A 751 16.71 -18.70 -25.32
CA MET A 751 15.88 -19.03 -24.15
C MET A 751 14.51 -18.37 -24.24
N GLY A 752 14.45 -17.13 -24.74
CA GLY A 752 13.24 -16.35 -24.88
C GLY A 752 12.46 -16.57 -26.18
N MET A 753 12.77 -17.60 -26.97
CA MET A 753 12.21 -17.78 -28.31
C MET A 753 10.66 -17.79 -28.29
N GLY A 754 10.04 -16.91 -29.08
CA GLY A 754 8.59 -16.73 -29.14
C GLY A 754 8.00 -15.79 -28.09
N LEU A 755 8.74 -15.49 -27.01
CA LEU A 755 8.36 -14.52 -25.98
C LEU A 755 9.06 -13.17 -26.17
N VAL A 756 10.36 -13.17 -26.46
CA VAL A 756 11.18 -11.97 -26.66
C VAL A 756 10.94 -11.41 -28.06
N GLN A 757 10.49 -10.16 -28.12
CA GLN A 757 10.25 -9.43 -29.35
C GLN A 757 11.52 -8.74 -29.87
N ARG A 758 12.30 -8.13 -28.97
CA ARG A 758 13.48 -7.35 -29.34
C ARG A 758 14.44 -7.19 -28.18
N ILE A 759 15.74 -7.32 -28.44
CA ILE A 759 16.80 -6.96 -27.50
C ILE A 759 17.48 -5.67 -27.99
N THR A 760 17.68 -4.71 -27.09
CA THR A 760 18.33 -3.42 -27.36
C THR A 760 19.49 -3.23 -26.39
N VAL A 761 20.70 -3.01 -26.91
CA VAL A 761 21.89 -2.72 -26.10
C VAL A 761 22.10 -1.22 -26.04
N ASN A 762 22.13 -0.66 -24.84
CA ASN A 762 22.46 0.74 -24.62
C ASN A 762 23.98 0.88 -24.54
N ASN A 763 24.61 1.35 -25.61
CA ASN A 763 26.02 1.74 -25.57
C ASN A 763 26.15 3.01 -24.72
N LYS A 764 26.51 2.86 -23.44
CA LYS A 764 27.01 3.97 -22.62
C LYS A 764 28.38 4.36 -23.18
N ALA A 765 28.41 5.49 -23.90
CA ALA A 765 29.63 6.11 -24.44
C ALA A 765 30.57 6.56 -23.32
#